data_AF-A0AAD5ZQN2-F1
#
_entry.id   AF-A0AAD5ZQN2-F1
#
_cell.length_a   1.000
_cell.length_b   1.000
_cell.length_c   1.000
_cell.angle_alpha   90.00
_cell.angle_beta   90.00
_cell.angle_gamma   90.00
#
_symmetry.space_group_name_H-M   'P 1'
#
loop_
_entity.id
_entity.type
_entity.pdbx_description
1 polymer ?
#
loop_
_entity_poly.entity_id
_entity_poly.type
_entity_poly.pdbx_seq_one_letter_code
_entity_poly.pdbx_strand_id
1 'polypeptide(L)'
;MRVRERGEQPRDVRRRETEWRRKRESSKREERERKVRAKKKKHNPSSFLSLPFRALASLMALPRPRACLRTNPSSLPSSNYSTLPLEIATSLLLDESRRLFAASSMGGQGKSSNSSTNSMQRVKLYRLTDDGKWDDQGTGHVTVEYMEGSKELGLLVLDEDDNETLLAHCISPDDIYRRQEDTIISWRDPELATELALSFQEATGCSYIWDNIGGIQRNMHFNNLGGLEVGPRPAMETLEPSRILQSNEGSFRSVSSDLRELPPVDLSSLPLLLKTILECSITDQMRVAELIAQDSDFFPKLVDLFRMSEDLENIDGLHMIYRLVRGIILLNNPSIFDRIFADDFIMDVIGALEYDPEVPKAQNHRSFLKEHVVFKEAIPIKNNSVLMKIHQSYRVGYIKDVILPRALDDATIASLNSIIHANNAVVISLLKDDSCFIQELFAKMKSDDVSPDSKRDLVLFLHEFCSLSKSLQLVQQLRLFRDLANEGIFDIIADVLQSHDKKIISAGTDILILFLNQDPNLLRSFIIQQEGHTLLGVLVKGMITDFGEDMHCQFLEIIRILIDSYTMSGSQKDAIIEIFYEKHLDQLVDVIAQSCPPKSYSKGALNSNSQGRSKESNSIPAKSEILMNICELLCFCVVHHPYRIKCSFLINNAIEKILTLTRRKERFLVVASVRFMRTIISRNDEHLLRHIVKNNLLKPIIEVFCENGNRYNMLHSGVLELLEYIRKDNLKSLVIYLVETFSEHLKRFEYLGSIQALKIKYDQVSYLDLYICVNSSLKSLMIA
;
A
#
# COMPACT_ATOMS: atom_id res chain seq x y z
N MET A 1 -25.87 38.37 -40.51
CA MET A 1 -26.87 38.46 -41.61
C MET A 1 -27.39 39.89 -41.70
N ARG A 2 -27.54 40.36 -42.95
CA ARG A 2 -28.18 41.58 -43.48
C ARG A 2 -27.47 42.94 -43.34
N VAL A 3 -27.42 43.58 -44.52
CA VAL A 3 -26.69 44.76 -44.99
C VAL A 3 -27.49 46.04 -44.72
N ARG A 4 -26.82 47.17 -44.42
CA ARG A 4 -27.17 48.47 -45.02
C ARG A 4 -26.05 49.51 -44.88
N GLU A 5 -25.86 50.21 -45.99
CA GLU A 5 -24.83 51.18 -46.31
C GLU A 5 -24.79 52.36 -45.34
N ARG A 6 -23.58 52.78 -44.98
CA ARG A 6 -23.23 54.19 -44.77
C ARG A 6 -21.74 54.34 -45.09
N GLY A 7 -21.41 55.25 -45.99
CA GLY A 7 -20.10 55.41 -46.60
C GLY A 7 -19.00 55.72 -45.57
N GLU A 8 -18.15 54.74 -45.29
CA GLU A 8 -16.90 54.94 -44.57
C GLU A 8 -15.72 54.82 -45.55
N GLN A 9 -14.82 55.80 -45.53
CA GLN A 9 -13.66 55.79 -46.43
C GLN A 9 -12.76 54.57 -46.16
N PRO A 10 -12.08 54.00 -47.17
CA PRO A 10 -11.23 52.81 -47.01
C PRO A 10 -10.11 52.96 -45.95
N ARG A 11 -9.71 54.21 -45.64
CA ARG A 11 -8.75 54.52 -44.56
C ARG A 11 -9.32 54.25 -43.17
N ASP A 12 -10.62 54.49 -42.95
CA ASP A 12 -11.27 54.28 -41.65
C ASP A 12 -11.51 52.81 -41.35
N VAL A 13 -11.77 51.99 -42.38
CA VAL A 13 -11.88 50.53 -42.23
C VAL A 13 -10.54 49.92 -41.81
N ARG A 14 -9.42 50.30 -42.44
CA ARG A 14 -8.08 49.82 -42.04
C ARG A 14 -7.67 50.33 -40.66
N ARG A 15 -8.05 51.55 -40.31
CA ARG A 15 -7.79 52.12 -38.98
C ARG A 15 -8.58 51.38 -37.89
N ARG A 16 -9.85 51.07 -38.14
CA ARG A 16 -10.66 50.25 -37.23
C ARG A 16 -10.17 48.81 -37.14
N GLU A 17 -9.70 48.23 -38.24
CA GLU A 17 -9.18 46.85 -38.22
C GLU A 17 -7.85 46.75 -37.45
N THR A 18 -6.97 47.75 -37.58
CA THR A 18 -5.74 47.84 -36.78
C THR A 18 -6.01 48.15 -35.31
N GLU A 19 -7.00 48.98 -35.01
CA GLU A 19 -7.45 49.27 -33.65
C GLU A 19 -8.15 48.07 -33.00
N TRP A 20 -8.91 47.29 -33.78
CA TRP A 20 -9.53 46.04 -33.34
C TRP A 20 -8.48 44.95 -33.07
N ARG A 21 -7.44 44.84 -33.91
CA ARG A 21 -6.28 43.96 -33.64
C ARG A 21 -5.54 44.37 -32.37
N ARG A 22 -5.28 45.67 -32.16
CA ARG A 22 -4.67 46.18 -30.92
C ARG A 22 -5.52 45.89 -29.69
N LYS A 23 -6.85 46.10 -29.75
CA LYS A 23 -7.76 45.75 -28.64
C LYS A 23 -7.76 44.24 -28.35
N ARG A 24 -7.69 43.40 -29.39
CA ARG A 24 -7.63 41.94 -29.24
C ARG A 24 -6.31 41.48 -28.63
N GLU A 25 -5.19 42.10 -29.00
CA GLU A 25 -3.88 41.82 -28.39
C GLU A 25 -3.79 42.33 -26.96
N SER A 26 -4.32 43.52 -26.67
CA SER A 26 -4.42 44.06 -25.32
C SER A 26 -5.26 43.15 -24.42
N SER A 27 -6.41 42.68 -24.90
CA SER A 27 -7.26 41.74 -24.17
C SER A 27 -6.58 40.39 -23.92
N LYS A 28 -5.85 39.86 -24.91
CA LYS A 28 -5.04 38.64 -24.74
C LYS A 28 -3.89 38.83 -23.75
N ARG A 29 -3.27 40.02 -23.72
CA ARG A 29 -2.21 40.37 -22.74
C ARG A 29 -2.77 40.50 -21.33
N GLU A 30 -3.91 41.18 -21.19
CA GLU A 30 -4.62 41.33 -19.92
C GLU A 30 -5.12 39.97 -19.40
N GLU A 31 -5.54 39.05 -20.28
CA GLU A 31 -5.90 37.70 -19.87
C GLU A 31 -4.67 36.84 -19.49
N ARG A 32 -3.54 37.02 -20.16
CA ARG A 32 -2.27 36.39 -19.73
C ARG A 32 -1.83 36.94 -18.38
N GLU A 33 -1.95 38.24 -18.14
CA GLU A 33 -1.64 38.86 -16.85
C GLU A 33 -2.65 38.45 -15.76
N ARG A 34 -3.95 38.29 -16.07
CA ARG A 34 -4.94 37.69 -15.18
C ARG A 34 -4.61 36.23 -14.86
N LYS A 35 -4.17 35.43 -15.84
CA LYS A 35 -3.72 34.04 -15.62
C LYS A 35 -2.44 33.97 -14.79
N VAL A 36 -1.51 34.90 -14.96
CA VAL A 36 -0.28 35.03 -14.15
C VAL A 36 -0.62 35.51 -12.73
N ARG A 37 -1.53 36.47 -12.56
CA ARG A 37 -2.04 36.90 -11.25
C ARG A 37 -2.87 35.82 -10.56
N ALA A 38 -3.61 35.00 -11.30
CA ALA A 38 -4.31 33.82 -10.78
C ALA A 38 -3.34 32.70 -10.39
N LYS A 39 -2.23 32.53 -11.14
CA LYS A 39 -1.11 31.65 -10.75
C LYS A 39 -0.37 32.17 -9.50
N LYS A 40 -0.17 33.48 -9.37
CA LYS A 40 0.40 34.13 -8.17
C LYS A 40 -0.55 34.08 -6.97
N LYS A 41 -1.88 34.22 -7.16
CA LYS A 41 -2.88 34.03 -6.09
C LYS A 41 -3.03 32.57 -5.66
N LYS A 42 -2.80 31.60 -6.55
CA LYS A 42 -2.59 30.18 -6.19
C LYS A 42 -1.26 29.90 -5.50
N HIS A 43 -0.39 30.90 -5.35
CA HIS A 43 0.92 30.82 -4.67
C HIS A 43 1.00 31.73 -3.44
N ASN A 44 -0.14 32.15 -2.87
CA ASN A 44 -0.17 32.58 -1.48
C ASN A 44 -0.29 31.31 -0.60
N PRO A 45 0.67 30.99 0.28
CA PRO A 45 0.58 29.82 1.17
C PRO A 45 -0.43 30.00 2.30
N SER A 46 -1.04 31.19 2.42
CA SER A 46 -1.84 31.61 3.57
C SER A 46 -3.26 31.03 3.63
N SER A 47 -3.59 29.99 2.87
CA SER A 47 -4.94 29.38 2.88
C SER A 47 -4.95 27.87 3.15
N PHE A 48 -3.86 27.31 3.70
CA PHE A 48 -3.77 25.87 4.03
C PHE A 48 -3.33 25.57 5.47
N LEU A 49 -3.28 26.58 6.34
CA LEU A 49 -2.86 26.46 7.74
C LEU A 49 -4.05 26.65 8.68
N SER A 50 -5.00 25.73 8.61
CA SER A 50 -5.97 25.53 9.70
C SER A 50 -6.11 24.02 9.87
N LEU A 51 -5.81 23.56 11.07
CA LEU A 51 -5.35 22.22 11.39
C LEU A 51 -6.37 21.50 12.29
N PRO A 52 -7.52 20.97 11.81
CA PRO A 52 -8.44 20.23 12.69
C PRO A 52 -7.88 18.83 12.92
N PHE A 53 -6.84 18.74 13.76
CA PHE A 53 -5.87 17.65 13.79
C PHE A 53 -5.20 17.37 12.42
N ARG A 54 -3.89 17.59 12.38
CA ARG A 54 -2.92 17.13 11.36
C ARG A 54 -1.62 16.85 12.10
N ALA A 55 -1.75 16.33 13.32
CA ALA A 55 -0.65 16.16 14.24
C ALA A 55 -0.38 14.70 14.56
N LEU A 56 -1.06 13.74 13.92
CA LEU A 56 -0.83 12.32 14.19
C LEU A 56 -0.62 11.45 12.93
N ALA A 57 -0.92 11.91 11.70
CA ALA A 57 -0.54 11.18 10.48
C ALA A 57 0.82 11.64 9.89
N SER A 58 1.88 10.90 10.22
CA SER A 58 2.84 10.48 9.19
C SER A 58 2.06 9.78 8.07
N LEU A 59 2.44 10.07 6.82
CA LEU A 59 1.90 9.61 5.53
C LEU A 59 0.76 10.42 4.90
N MET A 60 1.07 10.87 3.68
CA MET A 60 0.22 11.47 2.64
C MET A 60 0.00 13.00 2.70
N ALA A 61 1.07 13.77 2.49
CA ALA A 61 1.16 14.81 1.42
C ALA A 61 2.31 15.79 1.69
N LEU A 62 3.50 15.52 1.15
CA LEU A 62 4.48 16.56 0.86
C LEU A 62 4.11 17.29 -0.45
N PRO A 63 4.39 18.59 -0.58
CA PRO A 63 4.55 19.19 -1.90
C PRO A 63 5.72 18.50 -2.61
N ARG A 64 5.48 18.02 -3.84
CA ARG A 64 6.50 17.38 -4.70
C ARG A 64 7.84 18.15 -4.70
N PRO A 65 9.00 17.49 -4.57
CA PRO A 65 10.26 18.10 -4.93
C PRO A 65 10.30 18.31 -6.45
N ARG A 66 10.47 19.56 -6.89
CA ARG A 66 10.76 19.87 -8.30
C ARG A 66 12.17 19.39 -8.62
N ALA A 67 12.26 18.40 -9.50
CA ALA A 67 13.48 18.10 -10.23
C ALA A 67 13.89 19.29 -11.09
N CYS A 68 15.07 19.85 -10.82
CA CYS A 68 15.87 20.56 -11.79
C CYS A 68 17.12 19.72 -12.00
N LEU A 69 17.19 19.03 -13.14
CA LEU A 69 18.36 18.94 -14.02
C LEU A 69 17.96 18.12 -15.25
N ARG A 70 17.97 18.78 -16.41
CA ARG A 70 17.85 18.18 -17.74
C ARG A 70 19.23 17.66 -18.14
N THR A 71 19.33 16.39 -18.51
CA THR A 71 20.29 15.93 -19.52
C THR A 71 19.63 14.82 -20.35
N ASN A 72 19.76 14.94 -21.67
CA ASN A 72 19.15 14.06 -22.68
C ASN A 72 19.95 12.74 -22.84
N PRO A 73 19.34 11.70 -23.43
CA PRO A 73 19.90 10.36 -23.51
C PRO A 73 20.67 10.12 -24.83
N SER A 74 21.73 9.30 -24.76
CA SER A 74 22.26 8.61 -25.94
C SER A 74 23.09 7.38 -25.57
N SER A 75 22.85 6.31 -26.37
CA SER A 75 23.71 5.17 -26.74
C SER A 75 23.82 3.90 -25.88
N LEU A 76 23.09 2.85 -26.36
CA LEU A 76 23.52 1.46 -26.67
C LEU A 76 23.63 0.42 -25.52
N PRO A 77 23.63 -0.91 -25.81
CA PRO A 77 22.74 -1.70 -26.68
C PRO A 77 22.26 -3.04 -26.05
N SER A 78 21.47 -3.77 -26.84
CA SER A 78 20.81 -5.07 -26.65
C SER A 78 21.69 -6.34 -26.73
N SER A 79 21.32 -7.38 -25.96
CA SER A 79 21.42 -8.81 -26.32
C SER A 79 20.69 -9.68 -25.26
N ASN A 80 20.55 -11.00 -25.41
CA ASN A 80 19.61 -11.77 -26.24
C ASN A 80 19.64 -13.22 -25.69
N TYR A 81 18.47 -13.87 -25.51
CA TYR A 81 18.21 -15.33 -25.34
C TYR A 81 18.85 -16.07 -24.13
N SER A 82 18.14 -16.94 -23.38
CA SER A 82 17.59 -18.23 -23.83
C SER A 82 16.52 -18.83 -22.90
N THR A 83 15.80 -19.82 -23.42
CA THR A 83 14.61 -20.52 -22.91
C THR A 83 14.88 -21.93 -22.34
N LEU A 84 14.14 -22.28 -21.26
CA LEU A 84 13.58 -23.61 -20.83
C LEU A 84 14.54 -24.68 -20.23
N PRO A 85 14.05 -25.69 -19.44
CA PRO A 85 12.65 -26.15 -19.25
C PRO A 85 12.13 -26.43 -17.81
N LEU A 86 10.79 -26.53 -17.74
CA LEU A 86 9.94 -27.11 -16.69
C LEU A 86 10.32 -28.57 -16.40
N GLU A 87 10.82 -28.88 -15.19
CA GLU A 87 10.75 -30.25 -14.63
C GLU A 87 11.06 -30.32 -13.12
N ILE A 88 10.52 -29.41 -12.29
CA ILE A 88 10.59 -29.51 -10.81
C ILE A 88 9.24 -29.17 -10.12
N ALA A 89 8.24 -28.69 -10.88
CA ALA A 89 6.97 -28.22 -10.32
C ALA A 89 5.89 -29.30 -10.08
N THR A 90 6.24 -30.59 -10.08
CA THR A 90 5.24 -31.68 -10.09
C THR A 90 5.34 -32.69 -8.93
N SER A 91 6.15 -32.46 -7.90
CA SER A 91 6.23 -33.37 -6.73
C SER A 91 5.87 -32.75 -5.38
N LEU A 92 5.59 -31.46 -5.28
CA LEU A 92 5.33 -30.78 -3.99
C LEU A 92 3.85 -30.43 -3.71
N LEU A 93 2.93 -30.70 -4.64
CA LEU A 93 1.50 -30.37 -4.49
C LEU A 93 0.63 -31.54 -3.97
N LEU A 94 1.23 -32.59 -3.40
CA LEU A 94 0.48 -33.76 -2.90
C LEU A 94 0.57 -34.02 -1.39
N ASP A 95 1.28 -33.20 -0.60
CA ASP A 95 1.39 -33.42 0.86
C ASP A 95 0.69 -32.36 1.76
N GLU A 96 0.24 -31.23 1.20
CA GLU A 96 -0.48 -30.19 1.95
C GLU A 96 -1.97 -30.49 2.17
N SER A 97 -2.52 -31.52 1.53
CA SER A 97 -3.95 -31.86 1.63
C SER A 97 -4.32 -32.66 2.89
N ARG A 98 -3.35 -33.08 3.73
CA ARG A 98 -3.59 -33.96 4.89
C ARG A 98 -3.34 -33.34 6.27
N ARG A 99 -2.84 -32.11 6.36
CA ARG A 99 -2.49 -31.49 7.67
C ARG A 99 -3.52 -30.50 8.23
N LEU A 100 -4.62 -30.24 7.53
CA LEU A 100 -5.66 -29.29 7.98
C LEU A 100 -6.85 -29.92 8.75
N PHE A 101 -6.76 -31.17 9.21
CA PHE A 101 -7.88 -31.86 9.89
C PHE A 101 -7.60 -32.38 11.32
N ALA A 102 -6.50 -31.99 11.97
CA ALA A 102 -6.19 -32.44 13.32
C ALA A 102 -5.62 -31.33 14.22
N ALA A 103 -6.43 -30.34 14.56
CA ALA A 103 -6.18 -29.48 15.72
C ALA A 103 -7.51 -28.91 16.24
N SER A 104 -8.30 -29.77 16.87
CA SER A 104 -9.38 -29.39 17.77
C SER A 104 -9.37 -30.39 18.92
N SER A 105 -9.40 -29.87 20.14
CA SER A 105 -9.47 -30.59 21.44
C SER A 105 -8.14 -30.78 22.17
N MET A 106 -7.90 -29.93 23.18
CA MET A 106 -7.69 -30.29 24.61
C MET A 106 -6.89 -29.18 25.32
N GLY A 107 -7.43 -28.69 26.44
CA GLY A 107 -6.84 -27.62 27.25
C GLY A 107 -5.98 -28.10 28.42
N GLY A 108 -5.30 -27.16 29.06
CA GLY A 108 -4.62 -27.35 30.35
C GLY A 108 -3.90 -26.08 30.84
N GLN A 109 -4.19 -25.64 32.06
CA GLN A 109 -3.61 -24.48 32.76
C GLN A 109 -2.16 -24.70 33.21
N GLY A 110 -1.36 -23.63 33.32
CA GLY A 110 -0.06 -23.59 34.00
C GLY A 110 0.43 -22.15 34.19
N LYS A 111 1.10 -21.87 35.32
CA LYS A 111 1.31 -20.54 35.95
C LYS A 111 2.53 -19.76 35.44
N SER A 112 2.52 -18.46 35.74
CA SER A 112 3.55 -17.43 35.53
C SER A 112 4.91 -17.68 36.18
N SER A 113 6.00 -17.33 35.48
CA SER A 113 7.23 -16.80 36.06
C SER A 113 8.01 -15.95 35.03
N ASN A 114 8.29 -14.69 35.39
CA ASN A 114 9.16 -13.77 34.66
C ASN A 114 10.63 -14.21 34.77
N SER A 115 11.31 -14.37 33.63
CA SER A 115 12.77 -14.22 33.54
C SER A 115 13.14 -13.84 32.10
N SER A 116 13.95 -12.79 31.96
CA SER A 116 14.62 -12.33 30.75
C SER A 116 15.37 -13.46 30.04
N THR A 117 14.91 -13.87 28.84
CA THR A 117 15.52 -14.95 28.04
C THR A 117 16.32 -14.39 26.86
N ASN A 118 17.64 -14.61 26.87
CA ASN A 118 18.44 -14.67 25.64
C ASN A 118 17.79 -15.71 24.72
N SER A 119 17.47 -15.32 23.48
CA SER A 119 16.68 -16.12 22.55
C SER A 119 17.52 -17.23 21.91
N MET A 120 17.81 -18.28 22.67
CA MET A 120 18.38 -19.54 22.18
C MET A 120 17.47 -20.14 21.09
N GLN A 121 18.01 -20.44 19.90
CA GLN A 121 17.24 -20.95 18.76
C GLN A 121 17.40 -22.47 18.63
N ARG A 122 16.29 -23.22 18.60
CA ARG A 122 16.33 -24.68 18.51
C ARG A 122 16.62 -25.15 17.07
N VAL A 123 17.62 -26.03 16.92
CA VAL A 123 18.16 -26.51 15.65
C VAL A 123 18.46 -28.02 15.69
N LYS A 124 18.44 -28.66 14.53
CA LYS A 124 19.07 -29.97 14.29
C LYS A 124 20.37 -29.80 13.52
N LEU A 125 21.42 -30.47 13.98
CA LEU A 125 22.73 -30.46 13.34
C LEU A 125 22.89 -31.69 12.44
N TYR A 126 23.28 -31.46 11.19
CA TYR A 126 23.56 -32.52 10.23
C TYR A 126 25.00 -32.45 9.74
N ARG A 127 25.62 -33.61 9.54
CA ARG A 127 26.95 -33.76 8.94
C ARG A 127 26.87 -34.66 7.70
N LEU A 128 27.46 -34.24 6.60
CA LEU A 128 27.51 -35.07 5.38
C LEU A 128 28.59 -36.15 5.53
N THR A 129 28.22 -37.41 5.34
CA THR A 129 29.15 -38.56 5.33
C THR A 129 29.83 -38.72 3.98
N ASP A 130 30.94 -39.48 3.95
CA ASP A 130 31.71 -39.76 2.73
C ASP A 130 30.89 -40.49 1.64
N ASP A 131 29.79 -41.16 2.03
CA ASP A 131 28.84 -41.83 1.13
C ASP A 131 27.80 -40.86 0.51
N GLY A 132 27.89 -39.55 0.80
CA GLY A 132 27.01 -38.51 0.29
C GLY A 132 25.63 -38.46 0.97
N LYS A 133 25.51 -38.98 2.20
CA LYS A 133 24.27 -38.95 3.00
C LYS A 133 24.41 -38.03 4.20
N TRP A 134 23.33 -37.33 4.55
CA TRP A 134 23.28 -36.49 5.75
C TRP A 134 23.01 -37.35 7.00
N ASP A 135 23.93 -37.28 7.96
CA ASP A 135 23.86 -37.94 9.27
C ASP A 135 23.37 -36.94 10.33
N ASP A 136 22.37 -37.34 11.13
CA ASP A 136 21.79 -36.52 12.21
C ASP A 136 22.71 -36.58 13.42
N GLN A 137 23.26 -35.43 13.82
CA GLN A 137 24.23 -35.32 14.93
C GLN A 137 23.57 -34.94 16.26
N GLY A 138 22.25 -34.70 16.28
CA GLY A 138 21.53 -34.31 17.49
C GLY A 138 20.68 -33.04 17.33
N THR A 139 19.85 -32.79 18.34
CA THR A 139 18.99 -31.60 18.43
C THR A 139 19.48 -30.73 19.58
N GLY A 140 19.66 -29.44 19.32
CA GLY A 140 20.24 -28.53 20.30
C GLY A 140 19.80 -27.09 20.11
N HIS A 141 20.40 -26.19 20.88
CA HIS A 141 20.16 -24.76 20.81
C HIS A 141 21.40 -24.05 20.29
N VAL A 142 21.24 -23.25 19.22
CA VAL A 142 22.33 -22.46 18.64
C VAL A 142 22.38 -21.05 19.25
N THR A 143 23.59 -20.60 19.58
CA THR A 143 23.92 -19.21 19.95
C THR A 143 25.15 -18.72 19.18
N VAL A 144 25.32 -17.39 19.13
CA VAL A 144 26.49 -16.74 18.56
C VAL A 144 27.25 -16.08 19.70
N GLU A 145 28.42 -16.63 20.03
CA GLU A 145 29.18 -16.24 21.23
C GLU A 145 30.68 -16.17 20.92
N TYR A 146 31.45 -15.54 21.82
CA TYR A 146 32.90 -15.54 21.71
C TYR A 146 33.45 -16.90 22.12
N MET A 147 34.31 -17.46 21.28
CA MET A 147 34.89 -18.79 21.54
C MET A 147 35.84 -18.73 22.72
N GLU A 148 35.78 -19.75 23.58
CA GLU A 148 36.50 -19.76 24.85
C GLU A 148 38.02 -19.73 24.61
N GLY A 149 38.67 -18.61 24.96
CA GLY A 149 40.11 -18.38 24.76
C GLY A 149 40.50 -17.66 23.47
N SER A 150 39.55 -17.31 22.59
CA SER A 150 39.81 -16.49 21.38
C SER A 150 38.97 -15.19 21.39
N LYS A 151 39.33 -14.22 20.54
CA LYS A 151 38.52 -13.00 20.31
C LYS A 151 37.56 -13.16 19.12
N GLU A 152 37.34 -14.38 18.67
CA GLU A 152 36.59 -14.70 17.46
C GLU A 152 35.17 -15.16 17.83
N LEU A 153 34.19 -14.70 17.07
CA LEU A 153 32.79 -15.08 17.24
C LEU A 153 32.53 -16.39 16.50
N GLY A 154 31.85 -17.32 17.18
CA GLY A 154 31.52 -18.63 16.65
C GLY A 154 30.05 -18.99 16.84
N LEU A 155 29.61 -20.00 16.09
CA LEU A 155 28.35 -20.70 16.31
C LEU A 155 28.57 -21.81 17.34
N LEU A 156 27.86 -21.73 18.46
CA LEU A 156 27.85 -22.75 19.49
C LEU A 156 26.49 -23.45 19.49
N VAL A 157 26.49 -24.78 19.41
CA VAL A 157 25.27 -25.60 19.54
C VAL A 157 25.41 -26.49 20.77
N LEU A 158 24.49 -26.32 21.71
CA LEU A 158 24.41 -27.13 22.93
C LEU A 158 23.26 -28.13 22.82
N ASP A 159 23.49 -29.39 23.19
CA ASP A 159 22.48 -30.44 23.21
C ASP A 159 21.29 -30.07 24.11
N GLU A 160 20.08 -30.45 23.71
CA GLU A 160 18.87 -30.08 24.46
C GLU A 160 18.63 -30.90 25.74
N ASP A 161 19.21 -32.10 25.84
CA ASP A 161 18.99 -33.03 26.95
C ASP A 161 20.09 -32.92 28.02
N ASP A 162 21.36 -32.80 27.62
CA ASP A 162 22.51 -32.79 28.54
C ASP A 162 23.36 -31.51 28.51
N ASN A 163 23.05 -30.53 27.66
CA ASN A 163 23.81 -29.28 27.46
C ASN A 163 25.28 -29.49 27.04
N GLU A 164 25.65 -30.68 26.55
CA GLU A 164 26.98 -30.90 25.99
C GLU A 164 27.14 -30.16 24.65
N THR A 165 28.37 -29.77 24.32
CA THR A 165 28.64 -29.03 23.08
C THR A 165 28.57 -29.97 21.87
N LEU A 166 27.55 -29.81 21.04
CA LEU A 166 27.39 -30.54 19.78
C LEU A 166 28.23 -29.94 18.65
N LEU A 167 28.40 -28.62 18.64
CA LEU A 167 29.18 -27.90 17.64
C LEU A 167 29.76 -26.63 18.23
N ALA A 168 31.03 -26.37 17.93
CA ALA A 168 31.70 -25.10 18.17
C ALA A 168 32.44 -24.71 16.88
N HIS A 169 31.91 -23.74 16.14
CA HIS A 169 32.43 -23.36 14.82
C HIS A 169 32.77 -21.87 14.76
N CYS A 170 34.03 -21.52 14.51
CA CYS A 170 34.42 -20.12 14.29
C CYS A 170 33.81 -19.59 12.99
N ILE A 171 33.19 -18.42 13.04
CA ILE A 171 32.58 -17.85 11.83
C ILE A 171 33.68 -17.43 10.85
N SER A 172 33.73 -18.09 9.69
CA SER A 172 34.74 -17.84 8.67
C SER A 172 34.52 -16.50 7.99
N PRO A 173 35.59 -15.71 7.73
CA PRO A 173 35.49 -14.51 6.91
C PRO A 173 35.12 -14.83 5.46
N ASP A 174 35.44 -16.02 4.96
CA ASP A 174 35.12 -16.40 3.58
C ASP A 174 33.62 -16.71 3.41
N ASP A 175 33.06 -16.40 2.24
CA ASP A 175 31.65 -16.65 1.90
C ASP A 175 31.38 -18.15 1.65
N ILE A 176 31.41 -18.93 2.75
CA ILE A 176 31.22 -20.39 2.76
C ILE A 176 29.81 -20.80 3.17
N TYR A 177 29.01 -19.87 3.70
CA TYR A 177 27.67 -20.14 4.22
C TYR A 177 26.62 -19.98 3.13
N ARG A 178 25.68 -20.91 3.07
CA ARG A 178 24.54 -20.86 2.15
C ARG A 178 23.25 -21.04 2.92
N ARG A 179 22.31 -20.13 2.71
CA ARG A 179 20.93 -20.30 3.17
C ARG A 179 20.16 -21.09 2.12
N GLN A 180 19.59 -22.21 2.54
CA GLN A 180 18.68 -23.00 1.72
C GLN A 180 17.28 -22.84 2.30
N GLU A 181 16.35 -22.39 1.46
CA GLU A 181 14.99 -22.03 1.90
C GLU A 181 15.00 -20.96 3.02
N ASP A 182 13.99 -20.98 3.90
CA ASP A 182 13.86 -20.04 5.02
C ASP A 182 14.27 -20.64 6.38
N THR A 183 14.72 -21.90 6.42
CA THR A 183 14.96 -22.65 7.66
C THR A 183 16.29 -23.41 7.71
N ILE A 184 17.16 -23.36 6.69
CA ILE A 184 18.42 -24.13 6.68
C ILE A 184 19.61 -23.22 6.38
N ILE A 185 20.68 -23.38 7.17
CA ILE A 185 22.00 -22.79 6.93
C ILE A 185 23.02 -23.92 6.79
N SER A 186 23.73 -23.98 5.66
CA SER A 186 24.74 -25.02 5.37
C SER A 186 26.08 -24.40 4.99
N TRP A 187 27.19 -25.02 5.41
CA TRP A 187 28.54 -24.59 5.03
C TRP A 187 29.48 -25.79 4.98
N ARG A 188 30.64 -25.59 4.36
CA ARG A 188 31.75 -26.54 4.43
C ARG A 188 32.69 -26.12 5.55
N ASP A 189 32.81 -26.95 6.55
CA ASP A 189 33.66 -26.67 7.70
C ASP A 189 35.15 -26.86 7.33
N PRO A 190 36.00 -25.84 7.50
CA PRO A 190 37.41 -25.93 7.15
C PRO A 190 38.23 -26.78 8.13
N GLU A 191 37.80 -26.90 9.40
CA GLU A 191 38.51 -27.68 10.43
C GLU A 191 38.12 -29.17 10.35
N LEU A 192 36.83 -29.45 10.15
CA LEU A 192 36.29 -30.80 10.03
C LEU A 192 36.33 -31.35 8.60
N ALA A 193 36.71 -30.52 7.62
CA ALA A 193 36.79 -30.82 6.19
C ALA A 193 35.52 -31.45 5.57
N THR A 194 34.36 -31.30 6.21
CA THR A 194 33.07 -31.93 5.88
C THR A 194 31.97 -30.88 5.73
N GLU A 195 30.85 -31.22 5.08
CA GLU A 195 29.69 -30.32 4.98
C GLU A 195 28.81 -30.44 6.22
N LEU A 196 28.43 -29.30 6.79
CA LEU A 196 27.52 -29.17 7.94
C LEU A 196 26.27 -28.42 7.53
N ALA A 197 25.14 -28.74 8.18
CA ALA A 197 23.90 -28.00 8.05
C ALA A 197 23.17 -27.87 9.39
N LEU A 198 22.68 -26.67 9.67
CA LEU A 198 21.73 -26.37 10.74
C LEU A 198 20.33 -26.25 10.16
N SER A 199 19.42 -27.10 10.62
CA SER A 199 18.00 -27.03 10.29
C SER A 199 17.23 -26.46 11.46
N PHE A 200 16.61 -25.30 11.26
CA PHE A 200 15.93 -24.54 12.28
C PHE A 200 14.46 -24.96 12.41
N GLN A 201 13.96 -25.00 13.64
CA GLN A 201 12.53 -25.22 13.89
C GLN A 201 11.67 -24.07 13.37
N GLU A 202 12.18 -22.83 13.42
CA GLU A 202 11.47 -21.61 13.01
C GLU A 202 12.28 -20.78 12.00
N ALA A 203 11.60 -20.24 10.99
CA ALA A 203 12.22 -19.40 9.96
C ALA A 203 12.76 -18.06 10.51
N THR A 204 12.14 -17.55 11.57
CA THR A 204 12.58 -16.38 12.33
C THR A 204 13.94 -16.61 12.99
N GLY A 205 14.15 -17.78 13.59
CA GLY A 205 15.44 -18.17 14.18
C GLY A 205 16.55 -18.35 13.15
N CYS A 206 16.23 -18.95 12.00
CA CYS A 206 17.15 -19.07 10.87
C CYS A 206 17.59 -17.68 10.36
N SER A 207 16.62 -16.78 10.15
CA SER A 207 16.90 -15.41 9.69
C SER A 207 17.79 -14.65 10.69
N TYR A 208 17.52 -14.80 11.98
CA TYR A 208 18.33 -14.18 13.04
C TYR A 208 19.80 -14.64 13.00
N ILE A 209 20.06 -15.95 12.94
CA ILE A 209 21.45 -16.47 12.88
C ILE A 209 22.13 -16.10 11.56
N TRP A 210 21.38 -16.15 10.45
CA TRP A 210 21.88 -15.76 9.12
C TRP A 210 22.35 -14.31 9.08
N ASP A 211 21.54 -13.38 9.62
CA ASP A 211 21.88 -11.96 9.66
C ASP A 211 23.09 -11.69 10.56
N ASN A 212 23.24 -12.44 11.65
CA ASN A 212 24.42 -12.37 12.53
C ASN A 212 25.70 -12.83 11.80
N ILE A 213 25.67 -13.96 11.09
CA ILE A 213 26.80 -14.44 10.28
C ILE A 213 27.19 -13.38 9.25
N GLY A 214 26.21 -12.87 8.49
CA GLY A 214 26.45 -11.85 7.47
C GLY A 214 26.94 -10.51 8.03
N GLY A 215 26.51 -10.15 9.24
CA GLY A 215 27.02 -8.97 9.97
C GLY A 215 28.48 -9.13 10.38
N ILE A 216 28.84 -10.30 10.89
CA ILE A 216 30.20 -10.63 11.34
C ILE A 216 31.17 -10.66 10.14
N GLN A 217 30.80 -11.31 9.03
CA GLN A 217 31.63 -11.35 7.82
C GLN A 217 31.88 -9.95 7.22
N ARG A 218 30.86 -9.08 7.20
CA ARG A 218 31.01 -7.69 6.77
C ARG A 218 31.99 -6.91 7.65
N ASN A 219 31.98 -7.16 8.96
CA ASN A 219 32.90 -6.53 9.91
C ASN A 219 34.34 -7.02 9.73
N MET A 220 34.56 -8.32 9.44
CA MET A 220 35.90 -8.87 9.21
C MET A 220 36.52 -8.37 7.90
N HIS A 221 35.75 -8.27 6.81
CA HIS A 221 36.24 -7.76 5.53
C HIS A 221 36.60 -6.27 5.56
N PHE A 222 35.98 -5.48 6.44
CA PHE A 222 36.31 -4.06 6.61
C PHE A 222 37.67 -3.83 7.27
N ASN A 223 38.12 -4.74 8.17
CA ASN A 223 39.43 -4.62 8.82
C ASN A 223 40.61 -4.99 7.91
N ASN A 224 40.41 -5.84 6.89
CA ASN A 224 41.47 -6.30 6.00
C ASN A 224 41.80 -5.34 4.83
N LEU A 225 41.02 -4.28 4.60
CA LEU A 225 41.32 -3.27 3.56
C LEU A 225 42.35 -2.19 4.00
N GLY A 226 42.86 -2.25 5.23
CA GLY A 226 43.89 -1.34 5.75
C GLY A 226 45.34 -1.76 5.43
N GLY A 227 45.55 -2.91 4.78
CA GLY A 227 46.88 -3.47 4.52
C GLY A 227 47.08 -3.83 3.06
N LEU A 228 47.32 -2.85 2.18
CA LEU A 228 47.97 -3.11 0.88
C LEU A 228 49.11 -2.11 0.65
N GLU A 229 50.24 -2.69 0.28
CA GLU A 229 51.59 -2.15 0.27
C GLU A 229 51.78 -0.93 -0.66
N VAL A 230 52.48 0.08 -0.15
CA VAL A 230 53.05 1.18 -0.95
C VAL A 230 54.39 0.71 -1.50
N GLY A 231 54.46 0.46 -2.82
CA GLY A 231 55.72 0.28 -3.54
C GLY A 231 56.56 1.57 -3.58
N PRO A 232 57.91 1.47 -3.64
CA PRO A 232 58.81 2.59 -3.36
C PRO A 232 58.92 3.57 -4.53
N ARG A 233 58.86 4.88 -4.23
CA ARG A 233 59.25 5.95 -5.16
C ARG A 233 60.74 6.30 -4.98
N PRO A 234 61.49 6.60 -6.06
CA PRO A 234 62.88 6.98 -5.97
C PRO A 234 63.08 8.47 -5.59
N ALA A 235 64.28 8.73 -5.09
CA ALA A 235 64.76 9.90 -4.38
C ALA A 235 64.87 11.21 -5.18
N MET A 236 64.89 12.34 -4.45
CA MET A 236 65.89 13.42 -4.66
C MET A 236 66.03 14.31 -3.41
N GLU A 237 67.25 14.32 -2.87
CA GLU A 237 68.08 15.36 -2.22
C GLU A 237 67.45 16.77 -1.95
N THR A 238 67.76 17.54 -0.90
CA THR A 238 69.03 17.74 -0.15
C THR A 238 68.84 18.64 1.10
N LEU A 239 69.76 18.50 2.08
CA LEU A 239 70.31 19.48 3.06
C LEU A 239 69.74 19.59 4.51
N GLU A 240 70.20 18.69 5.41
CA GLU A 240 71.22 18.89 6.49
C GLU A 240 71.07 19.99 7.59
N PRO A 241 71.71 19.86 8.79
CA PRO A 241 71.03 19.52 10.04
C PRO A 241 71.37 20.48 11.20
N SER A 242 70.72 20.32 12.36
CA SER A 242 71.34 20.65 13.66
C SER A 242 70.73 19.84 14.80
N ARG A 243 71.62 19.15 15.52
CA ARG A 243 71.39 18.25 16.66
C ARG A 243 71.10 19.03 17.95
N ILE A 244 70.30 18.46 18.85
CA ILE A 244 70.69 18.10 20.23
C ILE A 244 69.64 17.09 20.78
N LEU A 245 70.16 16.07 21.47
CA LEU A 245 69.50 14.86 21.97
C LEU A 245 68.69 15.10 23.26
N GLN A 246 67.54 14.44 23.41
CA GLN A 246 67.21 13.60 24.58
C GLN A 246 65.89 12.80 24.39
N SER A 247 66.07 11.48 24.24
CA SER A 247 65.27 10.32 24.71
C SER A 247 63.83 10.52 25.25
N ASN A 248 62.84 9.92 24.57
CA ASN A 248 62.13 8.67 24.95
C ASN A 248 60.67 8.65 24.44
N GLU A 249 60.42 7.75 23.48
CA GLU A 249 59.22 6.93 23.30
C GLU A 249 57.83 7.57 23.40
N GLY A 250 57.44 8.26 22.32
CA GLY A 250 56.04 8.43 21.95
C GLY A 250 55.47 7.11 21.42
N SER A 251 55.02 6.24 22.32
CA SER A 251 54.14 5.13 21.95
C SER A 251 52.82 5.71 21.45
N PHE A 252 52.58 5.54 20.14
CA PHE A 252 51.25 5.59 19.53
C PHE A 252 50.36 4.58 20.26
N ARG A 253 49.67 5.01 21.32
CA ARG A 253 48.53 4.27 21.85
C ARG A 253 47.38 4.43 20.87
N SER A 254 47.01 3.33 20.21
CA SER A 254 45.72 3.21 19.56
C SER A 254 44.64 3.46 20.63
N VAL A 255 43.70 4.36 20.35
CA VAL A 255 42.65 4.81 21.29
C VAL A 255 41.58 3.73 21.53
N SER A 256 41.83 2.49 21.14
CA SER A 256 40.85 1.40 21.04
C SER A 256 40.77 0.47 22.26
N SER A 257 40.94 0.98 23.49
CA SER A 257 40.78 0.13 24.70
C SER A 257 40.15 0.75 25.96
N ASP A 258 40.05 2.09 26.13
CA ASP A 258 39.68 2.67 27.44
C ASP A 258 38.68 3.86 27.39
N LEU A 259 37.62 3.81 26.59
CA LEU A 259 36.53 4.82 26.65
C LEU A 259 35.66 4.61 27.93
N ARG A 260 36.23 4.85 29.12
CA ARG A 260 35.52 4.73 30.40
C ARG A 260 34.58 5.89 30.68
N GLU A 261 34.90 7.08 30.17
CA GLU A 261 34.15 8.32 30.41
C GLU A 261 34.10 9.17 29.13
N LEU A 262 33.02 9.95 28.97
CA LEU A 262 32.88 10.90 27.86
C LEU A 262 33.71 12.16 28.14
N PRO A 263 34.27 12.82 27.11
CA PRO A 263 34.80 14.18 27.24
C PRO A 263 33.75 15.12 27.85
N PRO A 264 34.17 16.16 28.61
CA PRO A 264 33.24 17.17 29.10
C PRO A 264 32.49 17.84 27.94
N VAL A 265 31.32 18.42 28.23
CA VAL A 265 30.53 19.17 27.24
C VAL A 265 30.89 20.66 27.34
N ASP A 266 32.00 21.06 26.72
CA ASP A 266 32.45 22.47 26.63
C ASP A 266 33.01 22.81 25.23
N LEU A 267 33.14 24.11 24.90
CA LEU A 267 33.61 24.55 23.58
C LEU A 267 34.98 23.98 23.20
N SER A 268 35.89 23.83 24.16
CA SER A 268 37.25 23.31 23.95
C SER A 268 37.30 21.81 23.65
N SER A 269 36.32 21.06 24.14
CA SER A 269 36.23 19.59 24.03
C SER A 269 35.25 19.12 22.95
N LEU A 270 34.43 20.03 22.38
CA LEU A 270 33.56 19.73 21.23
C LEU A 270 34.26 18.99 20.07
N PRO A 271 35.50 19.32 19.64
CA PRO A 271 36.18 18.58 18.57
C PRO A 271 36.45 17.12 18.96
N LEU A 272 36.79 16.88 20.23
CA LEU A 272 37.05 15.55 20.76
C LEU A 272 35.74 14.74 20.87
N LEU A 273 34.68 15.38 21.35
CA LEU A 273 33.35 14.76 21.45
C LEU A 273 32.78 14.40 20.06
N LEU A 274 32.96 15.28 19.07
CA LEU A 274 32.61 15.00 17.67
C LEU A 274 33.38 13.80 17.12
N LYS A 275 34.70 13.74 17.38
CA LYS A 275 35.52 12.60 16.97
C LYS A 275 35.03 11.31 17.62
N THR A 276 34.75 11.34 18.92
CA THR A 276 34.23 10.19 19.68
C THR A 276 32.89 9.70 19.14
N ILE A 277 31.97 10.57 18.74
CA ILE A 277 30.63 10.17 18.29
C ILE A 277 30.59 9.86 16.79
N LEU A 278 31.34 10.57 15.95
CA LEU A 278 31.28 10.40 14.48
C LEU A 278 32.26 9.35 13.94
N GLU A 279 33.38 9.11 14.63
CA GLU A 279 34.43 8.15 14.18
C GLU A 279 34.48 6.88 15.05
N CYS A 280 33.47 6.61 15.88
CA CYS A 280 33.44 5.41 16.71
C CYS A 280 33.14 4.14 15.90
N SER A 281 33.78 3.03 16.30
CA SER A 281 33.49 1.70 15.79
C SER A 281 32.07 1.26 16.17
N ILE A 282 31.48 0.29 15.47
CA ILE A 282 30.12 -0.23 15.77
C ILE A 282 30.02 -0.71 17.24
N THR A 283 31.07 -1.35 17.75
CA THR A 283 31.17 -1.78 19.15
C THR A 283 31.27 -0.62 20.14
N ASP A 284 31.90 0.49 19.74
CA ASP A 284 31.99 1.69 20.56
C ASP A 284 30.73 2.55 20.50
N GLN A 285 29.95 2.50 19.42
CA GLN A 285 28.69 3.24 19.26
C GLN A 285 27.69 2.88 20.36
N MET A 286 27.52 1.58 20.65
CA MET A 286 26.62 1.13 21.71
C MET A 286 27.05 1.68 23.07
N ARG A 287 28.35 1.59 23.39
CA ARG A 287 28.90 2.08 24.65
C ARG A 287 28.83 3.61 24.76
N VAL A 288 29.14 4.34 23.69
CA VAL A 288 29.03 5.80 23.67
C VAL A 288 27.58 6.23 23.89
N ALA A 289 26.62 5.54 23.26
CA ALA A 289 25.21 5.80 23.48
C ALA A 289 24.78 5.54 24.94
N GLU A 290 25.26 4.45 25.55
CA GLU A 290 25.01 4.15 26.97
C GLU A 290 25.60 5.22 27.90
N LEU A 291 26.84 5.66 27.66
CA LEU A 291 27.47 6.71 28.45
C LEU A 291 26.71 8.04 28.35
N ILE A 292 26.24 8.41 27.14
CA ILE A 292 25.43 9.61 26.93
C ILE A 292 24.08 9.47 27.66
N ALA A 293 23.46 8.29 27.59
CA ALA A 293 22.18 8.04 28.23
C ALA A 293 22.26 8.03 29.77
N GLN A 294 23.40 7.62 30.35
CA GLN A 294 23.62 7.60 31.79
C GLN A 294 23.96 8.98 32.39
N ASP A 295 24.56 9.88 31.61
CA ASP A 295 24.88 11.24 32.06
C ASP A 295 23.65 12.16 31.95
N SER A 296 22.98 12.38 33.09
CA SER A 296 21.80 13.24 33.18
C SER A 296 22.07 14.72 32.82
N ASP A 297 23.31 15.17 32.98
CA ASP A 297 23.73 16.56 32.75
C ASP A 297 24.25 16.80 31.33
N PHE A 298 24.48 15.74 30.55
CA PHE A 298 25.00 15.84 29.19
C PHE A 298 24.15 16.75 28.31
N PHE A 299 22.85 16.48 28.21
CA PHE A 299 21.93 17.26 27.37
C PHE A 299 21.67 18.68 27.89
N PRO A 300 21.44 18.92 29.20
CA PRO A 300 21.41 20.27 29.76
C PRO A 300 22.65 21.10 29.39
N LYS A 301 23.86 20.56 29.61
CA LYS A 301 25.11 21.25 29.26
C LYS A 301 25.23 21.50 27.76
N LEU A 302 24.84 20.54 26.92
CA LEU A 302 24.87 20.69 25.47
C LEU A 302 23.92 21.80 24.99
N VAL A 303 22.72 21.89 25.56
CA VAL A 303 21.75 22.94 25.23
C VAL A 303 22.20 24.30 25.74
N ASP A 304 22.77 24.39 26.94
CA ASP A 304 23.33 25.64 27.46
C ASP A 304 24.50 26.13 26.60
N LEU A 305 25.36 25.21 26.14
CA LEU A 305 26.45 25.49 25.21
C LEU A 305 25.93 25.98 23.85
N PHE A 306 24.86 25.36 23.35
CA PHE A 306 24.17 25.79 22.14
C PHE A 306 23.62 27.21 22.28
N ARG A 307 22.85 27.49 23.33
CA ARG A 307 22.26 28.82 23.58
C ARG A 307 23.35 29.89 23.73
N MET A 308 24.43 29.60 24.47
CA MET A 308 25.57 30.51 24.57
C MET A 308 26.24 30.75 23.22
N SER A 309 26.43 29.71 22.41
CA SER A 309 27.03 29.84 21.07
C SER A 309 26.14 30.64 20.12
N GLU A 310 24.82 30.50 20.26
CA GLU A 310 23.82 31.27 19.53
C GLU A 310 23.84 32.75 19.93
N ASP A 311 23.85 33.05 21.24
CA ASP A 311 23.91 34.42 21.78
C ASP A 311 25.20 35.16 21.39
N LEU A 312 26.31 34.42 21.31
CA LEU A 312 27.62 34.96 20.89
C LEU A 312 27.81 35.00 19.37
N GLU A 313 26.81 34.56 18.58
CA GLU A 313 26.90 34.41 17.12
C GLU A 313 28.13 33.57 16.67
N ASN A 314 28.53 32.59 17.49
CA ASN A 314 29.67 31.71 17.22
C ASN A 314 29.31 30.62 16.20
N ILE A 315 29.39 30.97 14.91
CA ILE A 315 29.03 30.08 13.79
C ILE A 315 29.81 28.76 13.78
N ASP A 316 31.11 28.79 14.08
CA ASP A 316 31.93 27.57 14.11
C ASP A 316 31.46 26.61 15.21
N GLY A 317 31.17 27.13 16.40
CA GLY A 317 30.59 26.35 17.50
C GLY A 317 29.23 25.77 17.15
N LEU A 318 28.36 26.56 16.49
CA LEU A 318 27.03 26.12 16.07
C LEU A 318 27.09 25.02 15.01
N HIS A 319 28.01 25.11 14.04
CA HIS A 319 28.24 24.05 13.06
C HIS A 319 28.77 22.76 13.70
N MET A 320 29.61 22.87 14.73
CA MET A 320 30.07 21.72 15.50
C MET A 320 28.92 21.07 16.29
N ILE A 321 28.09 21.87 16.93
CA ILE A 321 26.90 21.40 17.67
C ILE A 321 25.90 20.75 16.71
N TYR A 322 25.66 21.30 15.51
CA TYR A 322 24.85 20.67 14.47
C TYR A 322 25.32 19.24 14.16
N ARG A 323 26.63 19.09 13.87
CA ARG A 323 27.21 17.77 13.54
C ARG A 323 27.11 16.80 14.71
N LEU A 324 27.25 17.31 15.93
CA LEU A 324 27.16 16.54 17.16
C LEU A 324 25.74 16.03 17.38
N VAL A 325 24.74 16.92 17.35
CA VAL A 325 23.32 16.55 17.50
C VAL A 325 22.88 15.58 16.41
N ARG A 326 23.30 15.81 15.16
CA ARG A 326 23.08 14.87 14.05
C ARG A 326 23.71 13.50 14.34
N GLY A 327 24.96 13.47 14.80
CA GLY A 327 25.66 12.24 15.18
C GLY A 327 24.94 11.49 16.31
N ILE A 328 24.48 12.20 17.34
CA ILE A 328 23.73 11.63 18.46
C ILE A 328 22.41 11.00 18.00
N ILE A 329 21.68 11.65 17.08
CA ILE A 329 20.45 11.06 16.51
C ILE A 329 20.76 9.75 15.76
N LEU A 330 21.89 9.72 15.04
CA LEU A 330 22.33 8.55 14.27
C LEU A 330 22.91 7.40 15.13
N LEU A 331 23.15 7.61 16.43
CA LEU A 331 23.41 6.51 17.36
C LEU A 331 22.19 5.60 17.54
N ASN A 332 21.00 6.08 17.13
CA ASN A 332 19.75 5.31 17.10
C ASN A 332 19.41 4.61 18.43
N ASN A 333 19.62 5.31 19.54
CA ASN A 333 19.40 4.77 20.89
C ASN A 333 18.06 5.25 21.49
N PRO A 334 17.18 4.34 21.95
CA PRO A 334 15.86 4.72 22.50
C PRO A 334 15.94 5.65 23.74
N SER A 335 16.85 5.39 24.67
CA SER A 335 16.99 6.19 25.90
C SER A 335 17.43 7.63 25.59
N ILE A 336 18.28 7.80 24.58
CA ILE A 336 18.65 9.11 24.05
C ILE A 336 17.42 9.79 23.46
N PHE A 337 16.66 9.10 22.61
CA PHE A 337 15.44 9.65 22.01
C PHE A 337 14.41 10.11 23.02
N ASP A 338 14.19 9.35 24.09
CA ASP A 338 13.29 9.75 25.20
C ASP A 338 13.72 11.08 25.83
N ARG A 339 15.03 11.34 25.90
CA ARG A 339 15.58 12.58 26.47
C ARG A 339 15.55 13.73 25.46
N ILE A 340 16.10 13.56 24.26
CA ILE A 340 16.24 14.66 23.28
C ILE A 340 14.89 15.11 22.70
N PHE A 341 13.91 14.21 22.64
CA PHE A 341 12.57 14.54 22.17
C PHE A 341 11.61 14.93 23.30
N ALA A 342 12.07 14.99 24.55
CA ALA A 342 11.28 15.57 25.63
C ALA A 342 10.98 17.06 25.35
N ASP A 343 9.85 17.55 25.86
CA ASP A 343 9.38 18.91 25.61
C ASP A 343 10.39 20.00 26.02
N ASP A 344 11.22 19.71 27.04
CA ASP A 344 12.25 20.62 27.55
C ASP A 344 13.43 20.82 26.59
N PHE A 345 13.71 19.85 25.71
CA PHE A 345 14.91 19.85 24.86
C PHE A 345 14.60 19.89 23.36
N ILE A 346 13.46 19.38 22.93
CA ILE A 346 13.17 19.16 21.50
C ILE A 346 13.25 20.44 20.66
N MET A 347 12.87 21.60 21.22
CA MET A 347 12.96 22.87 20.50
C MET A 347 14.41 23.34 20.35
N ASP A 348 15.26 23.15 21.37
CA ASP A 348 16.69 23.46 21.27
C ASP A 348 17.42 22.49 20.35
N VAL A 349 17.05 21.21 20.35
CA VAL A 349 17.54 20.20 19.39
C VAL A 349 17.21 20.61 17.96
N ILE A 350 15.96 21.04 17.70
CA ILE A 350 15.58 21.57 16.40
C ILE A 350 16.38 22.82 16.06
N GLY A 351 16.64 23.70 17.05
CA GLY A 351 17.48 24.88 16.90
C GLY A 351 18.92 24.56 16.51
N ALA A 352 19.54 23.57 17.15
CA ALA A 352 20.86 23.09 16.77
C ALA A 352 20.89 22.58 15.33
N LEU A 353 19.80 21.94 14.86
CA LEU A 353 19.67 21.44 13.50
C LEU A 353 19.44 22.54 12.44
N GLU A 354 19.24 23.81 12.83
CA GLU A 354 19.10 24.95 11.91
C GLU A 354 20.41 25.36 11.23
N TYR A 355 21.54 24.99 11.84
CA TYR A 355 22.90 25.44 11.48
C TYR A 355 23.66 24.45 10.61
N ASP A 356 22.98 23.84 9.63
CA ASP A 356 23.60 22.93 8.67
C ASP A 356 24.73 23.63 7.87
N PRO A 357 26.00 23.20 7.98
CA PRO A 357 27.12 23.77 7.23
C PRO A 357 26.98 23.65 5.71
N GLU A 358 26.18 22.70 5.22
CA GLU A 358 25.97 22.50 3.78
C GLU A 358 24.96 23.49 3.17
N VAL A 359 24.25 24.25 4.02
CA VAL A 359 23.23 25.21 3.57
C VAL A 359 23.75 26.64 3.74
N PRO A 360 23.71 27.48 2.68
CA PRO A 360 24.28 28.85 2.72
C PRO A 360 23.64 29.81 3.73
N LYS A 361 22.48 29.48 4.30
CA LYS A 361 21.78 30.27 5.31
C LYS A 361 21.14 29.33 6.32
N ALA A 362 21.24 29.69 7.60
CA ALA A 362 20.53 29.02 8.67
C ALA A 362 19.03 28.95 8.36
N GLN A 363 18.43 27.80 8.64
CA GLN A 363 17.02 27.55 8.41
C GLN A 363 16.21 27.96 9.65
N ASN A 364 15.07 28.62 9.49
CA ASN A 364 14.27 29.11 10.64
C ASN A 364 13.17 28.11 11.03
N HIS A 365 13.55 26.90 11.42
CA HIS A 365 12.63 25.81 11.79
C HIS A 365 11.85 26.11 13.07
N ARG A 366 12.50 26.56 14.16
CA ARG A 366 11.86 26.92 15.43
C ARG A 366 10.83 28.04 15.22
N SER A 367 11.18 29.07 14.46
CA SER A 367 10.25 30.18 14.15
C SER A 367 9.05 29.70 13.33
N PHE A 368 9.26 28.82 12.36
CA PHE A 368 8.17 28.19 11.62
C PHE A 368 7.24 27.40 12.56
N LEU A 369 7.80 26.57 13.45
CA LEU A 369 7.03 25.77 14.41
C LEU A 369 6.28 26.60 15.45
N LYS A 370 6.80 27.78 15.83
CA LYS A 370 6.15 28.68 16.81
C LYS A 370 5.11 29.59 16.17
N GLU A 371 5.37 30.11 14.98
CA GLU A 371 4.56 31.19 14.38
C GLU A 371 3.60 30.71 13.28
N HIS A 372 3.97 29.65 12.56
CA HIS A 372 3.25 29.23 11.36
C HIS A 372 2.47 27.92 11.55
N VAL A 373 2.83 27.12 12.56
CA VAL A 373 2.08 25.91 12.91
C VAL A 373 0.93 26.30 13.84
N VAL A 374 -0.29 26.24 13.30
CA VAL A 374 -1.51 26.49 14.06
C VAL A 374 -2.05 25.16 14.57
N PHE A 375 -1.96 24.86 15.86
CA PHE A 375 -2.70 23.74 16.43
C PHE A 375 -4.19 24.09 16.45
N LYS A 376 -5.02 23.36 15.70
CA LYS A 376 -6.47 23.59 15.68
C LYS A 376 -7.21 22.39 16.25
N GLU A 377 -8.14 22.71 17.11
CA GLU A 377 -8.89 21.75 17.89
C GLU A 377 -10.30 21.71 17.30
N ALA A 378 -10.66 20.58 16.70
CA ALA A 378 -12.06 20.32 16.38
C ALA A 378 -12.88 20.17 17.68
N ILE A 379 -12.24 19.59 18.70
CA ILE A 379 -12.75 19.44 20.06
C ILE A 379 -11.63 19.78 21.04
N PRO A 380 -11.89 20.61 22.06
CA PRO A 380 -10.89 20.97 23.05
C PRO A 380 -10.34 19.74 23.78
N ILE A 381 -9.02 19.57 23.78
CA ILE A 381 -8.35 18.52 24.54
C ILE A 381 -7.89 19.09 25.89
N LYS A 382 -8.50 18.63 26.98
CA LYS A 382 -8.17 19.13 28.33
C LYS A 382 -6.92 18.46 28.92
N ASN A 383 -6.59 17.25 28.48
CA ASN A 383 -5.49 16.48 29.03
C ASN A 383 -4.13 16.96 28.46
N ASN A 384 -3.32 17.58 29.32
CA ASN A 384 -2.01 18.10 28.93
C ASN A 384 -1.02 17.01 28.47
N SER A 385 -1.13 15.79 29.02
CA SER A 385 -0.28 14.66 28.59
C SER A 385 -0.58 14.27 27.13
N VAL A 386 -1.86 14.30 26.73
CA VAL A 386 -2.27 14.08 25.33
C VAL A 386 -1.71 15.17 24.43
N LEU A 387 -1.83 16.44 24.83
CA LEU A 387 -1.27 17.57 24.07
C LEU A 387 0.24 17.45 23.87
N MET A 388 0.99 17.13 24.93
CA MET A 388 2.44 16.92 24.87
C MET A 388 2.80 15.83 23.85
N LYS A 389 2.10 14.68 23.89
CA LYS A 389 2.36 13.59 22.95
C LYS A 389 2.01 13.93 21.50
N ILE A 390 0.93 14.68 21.28
CA ILE A 390 0.57 15.20 19.95
C ILE A 390 1.68 16.11 19.40
N HIS A 391 2.15 17.07 20.20
CA HIS A 391 3.22 17.97 19.79
C HIS A 391 4.54 17.24 19.57
N GLN A 392 4.88 16.28 20.43
CA GLN A 392 6.07 15.45 20.28
C GLN A 392 6.03 14.64 18.97
N SER A 393 4.92 13.96 18.66
CA SER A 393 4.75 13.23 17.38
C SER A 393 4.96 14.13 16.17
N TYR A 394 4.37 15.33 16.18
CA TYR A 394 4.52 16.29 15.09
C TYR A 394 5.97 16.75 14.92
N ARG A 395 6.64 17.10 16.01
CA ARG A 395 8.04 17.59 15.99
C ARG A 395 9.02 16.51 15.58
N VAL A 396 8.86 15.28 16.06
CA VAL A 396 9.67 14.12 15.64
C VAL A 396 9.47 13.84 14.15
N GLY A 397 8.22 13.86 13.68
CA GLY A 397 7.91 13.75 12.25
C GLY A 397 8.55 14.87 11.43
N TYR A 398 8.55 16.11 11.93
CA TYR A 398 9.18 17.25 11.27
C TYR A 398 10.70 17.09 11.17
N ILE A 399 11.37 16.62 12.23
CA ILE A 399 12.81 16.29 12.20
C ILE A 399 13.09 15.24 11.12
N LYS A 400 12.29 14.17 11.07
CA LYS A 400 12.44 13.07 10.12
C LYS A 400 12.21 13.51 8.66
N ASP A 401 11.08 14.15 8.38
CA ASP A 401 10.59 14.38 7.01
C ASP A 401 11.02 15.73 6.41
N VAL A 402 11.36 16.72 7.24
CA VAL A 402 11.68 18.08 6.79
C VAL A 402 13.14 18.43 7.04
N ILE A 403 13.65 18.18 8.24
CA ILE A 403 15.01 18.57 8.61
C ILE A 403 16.05 17.56 8.09
N LEU A 404 15.83 16.26 8.29
CA LEU A 404 16.81 15.20 7.99
C LEU A 404 16.36 14.15 6.94
N PRO A 405 15.56 14.46 5.89
CA PRO A 405 14.94 13.44 5.02
C PRO A 405 15.91 12.61 4.16
N ARG A 406 17.20 12.97 4.11
CA ARG A 406 18.26 12.24 3.37
C ARG A 406 19.49 11.94 4.23
N ALA A 407 19.42 12.31 5.50
CA ALA A 407 20.54 12.25 6.41
C ALA A 407 20.43 11.08 7.40
N LEU A 408 19.23 10.49 7.51
CA LEU A 408 18.91 9.34 8.36
C LEU A 408 19.01 8.04 7.57
N ASP A 409 19.49 6.99 8.22
CA ASP A 409 19.44 5.62 7.71
C ASP A 409 18.07 4.96 8.01
N ASP A 410 17.81 3.83 7.35
CA ASP A 410 16.51 3.14 7.47
C ASP A 410 16.22 2.70 8.91
N ALA A 411 17.27 2.33 9.68
CA ALA A 411 17.14 1.95 11.08
C ALA A 411 16.70 3.12 11.97
N THR A 412 17.29 4.31 11.80
CA THR A 412 16.85 5.50 12.55
C THR A 412 15.45 5.92 12.13
N ILE A 413 15.13 5.88 10.83
CA ILE A 413 13.77 6.17 10.33
C ILE A 413 12.74 5.23 10.98
N ALA A 414 13.05 3.94 11.09
CA ALA A 414 12.20 2.97 11.76
C ALA A 414 12.00 3.31 13.24
N SER A 415 13.04 3.68 13.98
CA SER A 415 12.94 4.08 15.38
C SER A 415 12.10 5.35 15.57
N LEU A 416 12.29 6.37 14.74
CA LEU A 416 11.46 7.59 14.79
C LEU A 416 9.99 7.29 14.49
N ASN A 417 9.71 6.41 13.52
CA ASN A 417 8.35 5.94 13.26
C ASN A 417 7.78 5.16 14.44
N SER A 418 8.59 4.36 15.14
CA SER A 418 8.19 3.63 16.35
C SER A 418 7.79 4.60 17.48
N ILE A 419 8.55 5.68 17.69
CA ILE A 419 8.21 6.73 18.68
C ILE A 419 6.88 7.40 18.33
N ILE A 420 6.69 7.79 17.06
CA ILE A 420 5.43 8.38 16.59
C ILE A 420 4.28 7.39 16.81
N HIS A 421 4.47 6.11 16.48
CA HIS A 421 3.46 5.07 16.65
C HIS A 421 3.10 4.84 18.13
N ALA A 422 4.09 4.78 19.02
CA ALA A 422 3.88 4.67 20.47
C ALA A 422 3.13 5.89 21.04
N ASN A 423 3.52 7.11 20.64
CA ASN A 423 2.82 8.32 21.05
C ASN A 423 1.37 8.33 20.56
N ASN A 424 1.12 7.93 19.31
CA ASN A 424 -0.22 7.81 18.75
C ASN A 424 -1.07 6.82 19.56
N ALA A 425 -0.50 5.66 19.95
CA ALA A 425 -1.18 4.68 20.79
C ALA A 425 -1.61 5.30 22.14
N VAL A 426 -0.70 6.02 22.82
CA VAL A 426 -1.00 6.72 24.08
C VAL A 426 -2.11 7.74 23.90
N VAL A 427 -2.03 8.58 22.85
CA VAL A 427 -3.04 9.61 22.56
C VAL A 427 -4.42 8.99 22.37
N ILE A 428 -4.54 7.94 21.55
CA ILE A 428 -5.84 7.30 21.29
C ILE A 428 -6.37 6.61 22.54
N SER A 429 -5.53 5.90 23.29
CA SER A 429 -5.94 5.25 24.54
C SER A 429 -6.53 6.26 25.52
N LEU A 430 -5.84 7.38 25.76
CA LEU A 430 -6.30 8.41 26.69
C LEU A 430 -7.57 9.12 26.21
N LEU A 431 -7.70 9.40 24.91
CA LEU A 431 -8.91 10.03 24.36
C LEU A 431 -10.10 9.07 24.31
N LYS A 432 -9.87 7.79 24.03
CA LYS A 432 -10.90 6.75 24.02
C LYS A 432 -11.48 6.53 25.42
N ASP A 433 -10.62 6.52 26.44
CA ASP A 433 -11.04 6.29 27.82
C ASP A 433 -11.71 7.52 28.44
N ASP A 434 -11.62 8.70 27.81
CA ASP A 434 -12.38 9.90 28.15
C ASP A 434 -13.80 9.87 27.56
N SER A 435 -14.73 9.31 28.31
CA SER A 435 -16.15 9.26 27.92
C SER A 435 -16.78 10.64 27.64
N CYS A 436 -16.33 11.70 28.31
CA CYS A 436 -16.86 13.05 28.08
C CYS A 436 -16.40 13.57 26.71
N PHE A 437 -15.16 13.30 26.33
CA PHE A 437 -14.62 13.66 25.02
C PHE A 437 -15.38 12.98 23.88
N ILE A 438 -15.60 11.67 23.96
CA ILE A 438 -16.34 10.91 22.94
C ILE A 438 -17.81 11.37 22.86
N GLN A 439 -18.48 11.57 23.99
CA GLN A 439 -19.86 12.07 24.00
C GLN A 439 -19.97 13.47 23.39
N GLU A 440 -19.04 14.38 23.72
CA GLU A 440 -19.02 15.73 23.13
C GLU A 440 -18.77 15.68 21.61
N LEU A 441 -17.89 14.80 21.15
CA LEU A 441 -17.61 14.57 19.72
C LEU A 441 -18.86 14.17 18.96
N PHE A 442 -19.56 13.14 19.43
CA PHE A 442 -20.75 12.62 18.76
C PHE A 442 -21.92 13.59 18.89
N ALA A 443 -22.07 14.28 20.02
CA ALA A 443 -23.10 15.31 20.19
C ALA A 443 -22.91 16.48 19.21
N LYS A 444 -21.66 16.97 19.04
CA LYS A 444 -21.36 18.01 18.05
C LYS A 444 -21.58 17.54 16.62
N MET A 445 -21.17 16.31 16.29
CA MET A 445 -21.35 15.74 14.95
C MET A 445 -22.82 15.52 14.57
N LYS A 446 -23.69 15.25 15.54
CA LYS A 446 -25.14 15.08 15.35
C LYS A 446 -25.92 16.40 15.39
N SER A 447 -25.27 17.53 15.71
CA SER A 447 -25.93 18.83 15.80
C SER A 447 -26.06 19.50 14.42
N ASP A 448 -27.26 19.99 14.13
CA ASP A 448 -27.55 20.76 12.91
C ASP A 448 -27.01 22.20 12.95
N ASP A 449 -26.58 22.69 14.13
CA ASP A 449 -26.13 24.07 14.35
C ASP A 449 -24.65 24.29 13.99
N VAL A 450 -23.95 23.26 13.49
CA VAL A 450 -22.52 23.32 13.19
C VAL A 450 -22.27 23.93 11.81
N SER A 451 -21.36 24.91 11.74
CA SER A 451 -20.95 25.52 10.48
C SER A 451 -20.33 24.48 9.53
N PRO A 452 -20.41 24.66 8.19
CA PRO A 452 -19.89 23.68 7.24
C PRO A 452 -18.38 23.46 7.38
N ASP A 453 -17.62 24.51 7.73
CA ASP A 453 -16.19 24.41 7.99
C ASP A 453 -15.91 23.62 9.27
N SER A 454 -16.66 23.86 10.35
CA SER A 454 -16.53 23.11 11.60
C SER A 454 -16.96 21.65 11.45
N LYS A 455 -17.99 21.36 10.64
CA LYS A 455 -18.42 19.99 10.33
C LYS A 455 -17.33 19.25 9.57
N ARG A 456 -16.73 19.91 8.58
CA ARG A 456 -15.58 19.37 7.84
C ARG A 456 -14.41 19.07 8.78
N ASP A 457 -14.11 19.98 9.69
CA ASP A 457 -13.05 19.82 10.68
C ASP A 457 -13.28 18.60 11.58
N LEU A 458 -14.51 18.42 12.07
CA LEU A 458 -14.87 17.29 12.92
C LEU A 458 -14.82 15.95 12.16
N VAL A 459 -15.24 15.90 10.90
CA VAL A 459 -15.16 14.68 10.06
C VAL A 459 -13.71 14.30 9.78
N LEU A 460 -12.86 15.28 9.47
CA LEU A 460 -11.43 15.03 9.25
C LEU A 460 -10.74 14.58 10.54
N PHE A 461 -11.11 15.17 11.67
CA PHE A 461 -10.65 14.71 12.98
C PHE A 461 -11.06 13.26 13.26
N LEU A 462 -12.34 12.92 13.05
CA LEU A 462 -12.84 11.56 13.25
C LEU A 462 -12.12 10.55 12.34
N HIS A 463 -11.88 10.92 11.08
CA HIS A 463 -11.10 10.09 10.16
C HIS A 463 -9.67 9.87 10.64
N GLU A 464 -8.98 10.92 11.10
CA GLU A 464 -7.63 10.76 11.67
C GLU A 464 -7.66 9.89 12.93
N PHE A 465 -8.59 10.15 13.86
CA PHE A 465 -8.77 9.35 15.07
C PHE A 465 -8.96 7.86 14.76
N CYS A 466 -9.81 7.52 13.78
CA CYS A 466 -9.97 6.13 13.32
C CYS A 466 -8.73 5.58 12.60
N SER A 467 -8.06 6.37 11.76
CA SER A 467 -6.87 5.91 11.01
C SER A 467 -5.72 5.53 11.92
N LEU A 468 -5.53 6.29 13.00
CA LEU A 468 -4.48 6.05 13.99
C LEU A 468 -4.74 4.83 14.86
N SER A 469 -5.94 4.24 14.84
CA SER A 469 -6.24 3.05 15.64
C SER A 469 -5.26 1.91 15.36
N LYS A 470 -4.64 1.89 14.16
CA LYS A 470 -3.56 0.96 13.78
C LYS A 470 -2.36 0.99 14.73
N SER A 471 -2.21 2.05 15.53
CA SER A 471 -1.22 2.15 16.59
C SER A 471 -1.52 1.33 17.84
N LEU A 472 -2.78 0.92 18.02
CA LEU A 472 -3.20 0.08 19.14
C LEU A 472 -2.98 -1.40 18.85
N GLN A 473 -2.98 -2.23 19.89
CA GLN A 473 -3.03 -3.70 19.73
C GLN A 473 -4.39 -4.14 19.16
N LEU A 474 -4.43 -5.27 18.43
CA LEU A 474 -5.64 -5.75 17.73
C LEU A 474 -6.90 -5.80 18.63
N VAL A 475 -6.76 -6.29 19.86
CA VAL A 475 -7.88 -6.37 20.81
C VAL A 475 -8.43 -4.98 21.18
N GLN A 476 -7.54 -4.01 21.37
CA GLN A 476 -7.92 -2.62 21.68
C GLN A 476 -8.56 -1.93 20.47
N GLN A 477 -8.07 -2.22 19.26
CA GLN A 477 -8.68 -1.77 18.01
C GLN A 477 -10.12 -2.24 17.88
N LEU A 478 -10.34 -3.56 17.97
CA LEU A 478 -11.68 -4.15 17.87
C LEU A 478 -12.65 -3.55 18.89
N ARG A 479 -12.18 -3.34 20.13
CA ARG A 479 -12.97 -2.67 21.16
C ARG A 479 -13.30 -1.23 20.79
N LEU A 480 -12.33 -0.44 20.32
CA LEU A 480 -12.55 0.96 19.90
C LEU A 480 -13.61 1.06 18.79
N PHE A 481 -13.50 0.24 17.74
CA PHE A 481 -14.46 0.25 16.64
C PHE A 481 -15.87 -0.16 17.10
N ARG A 482 -15.98 -1.13 18.03
CA ARG A 482 -17.27 -1.49 18.64
C ARG A 482 -17.86 -0.35 19.47
N ASP A 483 -17.03 0.32 20.29
CA ASP A 483 -17.46 1.45 21.11
C ASP A 483 -17.97 2.60 20.22
N LEU A 484 -17.23 2.96 19.16
CA LEU A 484 -17.64 3.98 18.19
C LEU A 484 -18.91 3.58 17.40
N ALA A 485 -19.07 2.30 17.07
CA ALA A 485 -20.29 1.80 16.44
C ALA A 485 -21.51 2.00 17.35
N ASN A 486 -21.38 1.69 18.64
CA ASN A 486 -22.44 1.85 19.64
C ASN A 486 -22.82 3.33 19.87
N GLU A 487 -21.88 4.26 19.75
CA GLU A 487 -22.14 5.71 19.82
C GLU A 487 -22.88 6.27 18.58
N GLY A 488 -23.04 5.46 17.52
CA GLY A 488 -23.79 5.83 16.33
C GLY A 488 -22.95 6.47 15.22
N ILE A 489 -21.72 5.98 15.02
CA ILE A 489 -20.82 6.52 13.98
C ILE A 489 -21.39 6.31 12.57
N PHE A 490 -22.11 5.22 12.33
CA PHE A 490 -22.62 4.91 11.00
C PHE A 490 -23.72 5.87 10.55
N ASP A 491 -24.52 6.42 11.47
CA ASP A 491 -25.49 7.47 11.15
C ASP A 491 -24.80 8.76 10.72
N ILE A 492 -23.73 9.13 11.43
CA ILE A 492 -22.88 10.28 11.09
C ILE A 492 -22.27 10.08 9.70
N ILE A 493 -21.72 8.90 9.41
CA ILE A 493 -21.11 8.62 8.11
C ILE A 493 -22.18 8.60 7.00
N ALA A 494 -23.38 8.10 7.26
CA ALA A 494 -24.49 8.13 6.30
C ALA A 494 -24.85 9.57 5.89
N ASP A 495 -24.79 10.52 6.81
CA ASP A 495 -24.97 11.95 6.53
C ASP A 495 -23.76 12.55 5.78
N VAL A 496 -22.53 12.23 6.21
CA VAL A 496 -21.29 12.67 5.56
C VAL A 496 -21.24 12.29 4.08
N LEU A 497 -21.62 11.05 3.74
CA LEU A 497 -21.63 10.55 2.36
C LEU A 497 -22.67 11.24 1.46
N GLN A 498 -23.64 11.95 2.04
CA GLN A 498 -24.65 12.73 1.30
C GLN A 498 -24.23 14.18 1.07
N SER A 499 -23.08 14.60 1.60
CA SER A 499 -22.53 15.95 1.40
C SER A 499 -22.15 16.24 -0.06
N HIS A 500 -21.94 17.53 -0.37
CA HIS A 500 -21.36 17.99 -1.63
C HIS A 500 -19.83 18.11 -1.59
N ASP A 501 -19.21 18.04 -0.41
CA ASP A 501 -17.77 18.18 -0.26
C ASP A 501 -17.06 16.83 -0.41
N LYS A 502 -16.42 16.66 -1.58
CA LYS A 502 -15.67 15.45 -1.94
C LYS A 502 -14.65 15.00 -0.90
N LYS A 503 -14.04 15.94 -0.15
CA LYS A 503 -13.03 15.59 0.85
C LYS A 503 -13.64 14.89 2.06
N ILE A 504 -14.82 15.34 2.51
CA ILE A 504 -15.48 14.69 3.65
C ILE A 504 -16.12 13.37 3.23
N ILE A 505 -16.62 13.27 1.99
CA ILE A 505 -17.09 12.00 1.42
C ILE A 505 -15.95 10.97 1.40
N SER A 506 -14.77 11.36 0.90
CA SER A 506 -13.57 10.50 0.90
C SER A 506 -13.16 10.08 2.31
N ALA A 507 -13.17 11.01 3.27
CA ALA A 507 -12.89 10.66 4.66
C ALA A 507 -13.94 9.68 5.23
N GLY A 508 -15.21 9.83 4.85
CA GLY A 508 -16.28 8.92 5.26
C GLY A 508 -16.14 7.52 4.66
N THR A 509 -15.79 7.39 3.38
CA THR A 509 -15.51 6.09 2.75
C THR A 509 -14.28 5.42 3.36
N ASP A 510 -13.22 6.18 3.64
CA ASP A 510 -12.02 5.69 4.31
C ASP A 510 -12.33 5.17 5.72
N ILE A 511 -13.18 5.88 6.50
CA ILE A 511 -13.67 5.38 7.79
C ILE A 511 -14.41 4.05 7.62
N LEU A 512 -15.35 3.93 6.66
CA LEU A 512 -16.05 2.66 6.46
C LEU A 512 -15.10 1.51 6.10
N ILE A 513 -14.09 1.77 5.28
CA ILE A 513 -13.07 0.77 4.94
C ILE A 513 -12.27 0.35 6.19
N LEU A 514 -11.92 1.29 7.08
CA LEU A 514 -11.28 0.97 8.35
C LEU A 514 -12.15 0.04 9.21
N PHE A 515 -13.46 0.30 9.31
CA PHE A 515 -14.38 -0.59 10.03
C PHE A 515 -14.48 -1.97 9.37
N LEU A 516 -14.63 -2.01 8.05
CA LEU A 516 -14.78 -3.25 7.27
C LEU A 516 -13.54 -4.15 7.35
N ASN A 517 -12.35 -3.56 7.42
CA ASN A 517 -11.10 -4.30 7.59
C ASN A 517 -10.96 -4.93 8.98
N GLN A 518 -11.69 -4.43 9.98
CA GLN A 518 -11.60 -4.87 11.37
C GLN A 518 -12.70 -5.87 11.71
N ASP A 519 -13.96 -5.46 11.53
CA ASP A 519 -15.13 -6.33 11.70
C ASP A 519 -16.27 -5.85 10.80
N PRO A 520 -16.42 -6.46 9.60
CA PRO A 520 -17.47 -6.06 8.69
C PRO A 520 -18.88 -6.35 9.22
N ASN A 521 -19.04 -7.18 10.26
CA ASN A 521 -20.36 -7.49 10.82
C ASN A 521 -20.98 -6.31 11.59
N LEU A 522 -20.17 -5.36 12.07
CA LEU A 522 -20.67 -4.13 12.69
C LEU A 522 -21.52 -3.32 11.70
N LEU A 523 -20.96 -3.07 10.51
CA LEU A 523 -21.66 -2.31 9.47
C LEU A 523 -22.82 -3.10 8.87
N ARG A 524 -22.68 -4.43 8.70
CA ARG A 524 -23.77 -5.28 8.20
C ARG A 524 -24.96 -5.30 9.16
N SER A 525 -24.72 -5.48 10.46
CA SER A 525 -25.78 -5.47 11.49
C SER A 525 -26.53 -4.14 11.48
N PHE A 526 -25.79 -3.03 11.37
CA PHE A 526 -26.38 -1.70 11.25
C PHE A 526 -27.28 -1.56 10.01
N ILE A 527 -26.79 -1.95 8.81
CA ILE A 527 -27.58 -1.85 7.56
C ILE A 527 -28.86 -2.69 7.62
N ILE A 528 -28.80 -3.89 8.21
CA ILE A 528 -29.96 -4.78 8.35
C ILE A 528 -31.01 -4.19 9.29
N GLN A 529 -30.58 -3.52 10.36
CA GLN A 529 -31.46 -2.91 11.35
C GLN A 529 -32.08 -1.57 10.90
N GLN A 530 -31.48 -0.88 9.93
CA GLN A 530 -32.00 0.40 9.44
C GLN A 530 -33.34 0.24 8.70
N GLU A 531 -34.37 0.95 9.18
CA GLU A 531 -35.63 1.11 8.46
C GLU A 531 -35.39 1.89 7.14
N GLY A 532 -35.78 1.30 6.00
CA GLY A 532 -35.56 1.89 4.69
C GLY A 532 -34.17 1.65 4.05
N HIS A 533 -33.22 1.00 4.77
CA HIS A 533 -31.84 0.69 4.34
C HIS A 533 -31.12 1.84 3.64
N THR A 534 -31.14 3.01 4.27
CA THR A 534 -30.65 4.26 3.69
C THR A 534 -29.16 4.22 3.38
N LEU A 535 -28.32 3.60 4.23
CA LEU A 535 -26.87 3.62 4.02
C LEU A 535 -26.42 2.78 2.81
N LEU A 536 -26.95 1.57 2.63
CA LEU A 536 -26.62 0.75 1.45
C LEU A 536 -27.06 1.46 0.16
N GLY A 537 -28.23 2.11 0.16
CA GLY A 537 -28.68 2.95 -0.94
C GLY A 537 -27.77 4.15 -1.19
N VAL A 538 -27.26 4.81 -0.15
CA VAL A 538 -26.28 5.90 -0.26
C VAL A 538 -24.96 5.41 -0.86
N LEU A 539 -24.48 4.22 -0.47
CA LEU A 539 -23.28 3.61 -1.04
C LEU A 539 -23.45 3.28 -2.53
N VAL A 540 -24.58 2.67 -2.90
CA VAL A 540 -24.95 2.38 -4.29
C VAL A 540 -25.03 3.67 -5.10
N LYS A 541 -25.67 4.71 -4.56
CA LYS A 541 -25.73 6.05 -5.16
C LYS A 541 -24.34 6.66 -5.32
N GLY A 542 -23.45 6.48 -4.34
CA GLY A 542 -22.07 6.94 -4.40
C GLY A 542 -21.27 6.26 -5.51
N MET A 543 -21.47 4.96 -5.71
CA MET A 543 -20.84 4.22 -6.81
C MET A 543 -21.24 4.74 -8.19
N ILE A 544 -22.47 5.22 -8.36
CA ILE A 544 -23.00 5.74 -9.65
C ILE A 544 -22.92 7.26 -9.83
N THR A 545 -22.59 8.00 -8.77
CA THR A 545 -22.36 9.45 -8.83
C THR A 545 -21.02 9.71 -9.53
N ASP A 546 -20.75 10.91 -10.05
CA ASP A 546 -19.42 11.28 -10.57
C ASP A 546 -18.72 12.23 -9.59
N PHE A 547 -17.73 11.70 -8.85
CA PHE A 547 -16.97 12.45 -7.86
C PHE A 547 -15.61 12.93 -8.39
N GLY A 548 -15.23 12.62 -9.63
CA GLY A 548 -13.88 12.87 -10.15
C GLY A 548 -12.99 11.62 -10.06
N GLU A 549 -11.67 11.79 -9.90
CA GLU A 549 -10.72 10.67 -9.90
C GLU A 549 -10.95 9.71 -8.69
N ASP A 550 -10.90 8.40 -8.98
CA ASP A 550 -10.80 7.19 -8.12
C ASP A 550 -11.76 6.93 -6.94
N MET A 551 -12.61 7.88 -6.52
CA MET A 551 -13.53 7.64 -5.39
C MET A 551 -14.57 6.52 -5.65
N HIS A 552 -14.97 6.29 -6.90
CA HIS A 552 -15.95 5.24 -7.25
C HIS A 552 -15.45 3.83 -6.94
N CYS A 553 -14.13 3.61 -6.93
CA CYS A 553 -13.53 2.33 -6.58
C CYS A 553 -13.65 2.04 -5.07
N GLN A 554 -13.64 3.07 -4.23
CA GLN A 554 -13.84 2.89 -2.78
C GLN A 554 -15.26 2.41 -2.47
N PHE A 555 -16.29 3.01 -3.10
CA PHE A 555 -17.67 2.55 -2.95
C PHE A 555 -17.85 1.11 -3.44
N LEU A 556 -17.22 0.75 -4.56
CA LEU A 556 -17.22 -0.63 -5.07
C LEU A 556 -16.65 -1.59 -4.03
N GLU A 557 -15.48 -1.30 -3.45
CA GLU A 557 -14.85 -2.19 -2.47
C GLU A 557 -15.69 -2.32 -1.19
N ILE A 558 -16.25 -1.22 -0.70
CA ILE A 558 -17.17 -1.23 0.45
C ILE A 558 -18.36 -2.17 0.18
N ILE A 559 -19.03 -2.02 -0.97
CA ILE A 559 -20.17 -2.84 -1.33
C ILE A 559 -19.73 -4.31 -1.49
N ARG A 560 -18.57 -4.56 -2.12
CA ARG A 560 -18.04 -5.90 -2.34
C ARG A 560 -17.80 -6.64 -1.01
N ILE A 561 -17.15 -5.99 -0.05
CA ILE A 561 -16.92 -6.59 1.28
C ILE A 561 -18.27 -6.83 1.98
N LEU A 562 -19.20 -5.88 1.90
CA LEU A 562 -20.52 -6.02 2.55
C LEU A 562 -21.31 -7.23 2.04
N ILE A 563 -21.30 -7.46 0.73
CA ILE A 563 -22.04 -8.55 0.10
C ILE A 563 -21.20 -9.82 -0.10
N ASP A 564 -19.98 -9.92 0.43
CA ASP A 564 -19.16 -11.12 0.23
C ASP A 564 -19.70 -12.33 1.03
N SER A 565 -20.20 -13.33 0.30
CA SER A 565 -20.77 -14.54 0.86
C SER A 565 -19.79 -15.42 1.66
N TYR A 566 -18.47 -15.31 1.43
CA TYR A 566 -17.47 -16.20 2.07
C TYR A 566 -17.02 -15.72 3.44
N THR A 567 -17.07 -14.41 3.70
CA THR A 567 -16.63 -13.82 4.98
C THR A 567 -17.73 -13.82 6.05
N MET A 568 -18.86 -14.47 5.79
CA MET A 568 -20.07 -14.40 6.62
C MET A 568 -20.50 -15.76 7.19
N SER A 569 -20.89 -15.77 8.46
CA SER A 569 -21.59 -16.88 9.12
C SER A 569 -23.00 -16.46 9.55
N GLY A 570 -23.99 -17.34 9.37
CA GLY A 570 -25.36 -17.17 9.89
C GLY A 570 -26.36 -16.39 9.03
N SER A 571 -27.54 -16.11 9.61
CA SER A 571 -28.74 -15.53 8.96
C SER A 571 -28.59 -14.08 8.48
N GLN A 572 -27.63 -13.32 9.04
CA GLN A 572 -27.36 -11.95 8.59
C GLN A 572 -26.83 -11.91 7.14
N LYS A 573 -26.20 -12.99 6.68
CA LYS A 573 -25.69 -13.14 5.31
C LYS A 573 -26.80 -13.01 4.27
N ASP A 574 -27.88 -13.75 4.47
CA ASP A 574 -28.95 -13.79 3.48
C ASP A 574 -29.73 -12.47 3.45
N ALA A 575 -29.87 -11.81 4.60
CA ALA A 575 -30.60 -10.53 4.72
C ALA A 575 -29.95 -9.38 3.92
N ILE A 576 -28.64 -9.14 4.09
CA ILE A 576 -27.99 -8.02 3.37
C ILE A 576 -27.92 -8.26 1.86
N ILE A 577 -27.69 -9.52 1.46
CA ILE A 577 -27.72 -9.93 0.06
C ILE A 577 -29.12 -9.70 -0.49
N GLU A 578 -30.17 -10.15 0.19
CA GLU A 578 -31.55 -9.94 -0.23
C GLU A 578 -31.90 -8.46 -0.41
N ILE A 579 -31.53 -7.62 0.55
CA ILE A 579 -31.72 -6.16 0.45
C ILE A 579 -31.03 -5.60 -0.80
N PHE A 580 -29.77 -5.99 -1.08
CA PHE A 580 -29.03 -5.54 -2.26
C PHE A 580 -29.75 -5.94 -3.56
N TYR A 581 -30.15 -7.20 -3.69
CA TYR A 581 -30.79 -7.71 -4.90
C TYR A 581 -32.18 -7.12 -5.13
N GLU A 582 -33.00 -6.97 -4.08
CA GLU A 582 -34.37 -6.48 -4.19
C GLU A 582 -34.45 -4.96 -4.40
N LYS A 583 -33.56 -4.18 -3.76
CA LYS A 583 -33.69 -2.72 -3.73
C LYS A 583 -32.68 -1.97 -4.60
N HIS A 584 -31.55 -2.57 -4.97
CA HIS A 584 -30.43 -1.83 -5.55
C HIS A 584 -29.88 -2.41 -6.86
N LEU A 585 -30.02 -3.71 -7.12
CA LEU A 585 -29.49 -4.32 -8.35
C LEU A 585 -30.03 -3.66 -9.62
N ASP A 586 -31.34 -3.41 -9.68
CA ASP A 586 -31.98 -2.84 -10.87
C ASP A 586 -31.49 -1.43 -11.17
N GLN A 587 -31.23 -0.62 -10.13
CA GLN A 587 -30.65 0.70 -10.28
C GLN A 587 -29.29 0.65 -11.00
N LEU A 588 -28.44 -0.32 -10.66
CA LEU A 588 -27.12 -0.49 -11.27
C LEU A 588 -27.21 -0.95 -12.73
N VAL A 589 -28.09 -1.91 -12.99
CA VAL A 589 -28.31 -2.44 -14.34
C VAL A 589 -28.93 -1.37 -15.25
N ASP A 590 -29.84 -0.55 -14.73
CA ASP A 590 -30.48 0.54 -15.48
C ASP A 590 -29.48 1.66 -15.82
N VAL A 591 -28.52 1.96 -14.95
CA VAL A 591 -27.44 2.91 -15.26
C VAL A 591 -26.63 2.46 -16.48
N ILE A 592 -26.33 1.16 -16.61
CA ILE A 592 -25.68 0.61 -17.80
C ILE A 592 -26.57 0.80 -19.03
N ALA A 593 -27.84 0.38 -18.95
CA ALA A 593 -28.76 0.42 -20.07
C ALA A 593 -29.01 1.85 -20.58
N GLN A 594 -29.16 2.83 -19.68
CA GLN A 594 -29.38 4.24 -19.99
C GLN A 594 -28.13 4.93 -20.54
N SER A 595 -26.93 4.44 -20.16
CA SER A 595 -25.66 5.02 -20.61
C SER A 595 -25.18 4.48 -21.96
N CYS A 596 -25.90 3.53 -22.56
CA CYS A 596 -25.52 2.92 -23.83
C CYS A 596 -26.44 3.39 -24.98
N PRO A 597 -25.91 3.59 -26.20
CA PRO A 597 -26.73 4.03 -27.33
C PRO A 597 -27.88 3.05 -27.64
N PRO A 598 -29.10 3.54 -27.97
CA PRO A 598 -30.18 2.68 -28.43
C PRO A 598 -29.79 1.98 -29.74
N LYS A 599 -30.27 0.74 -29.94
CA LYS A 599 -30.05 -0.01 -31.18
C LYS A 599 -30.72 0.76 -32.32
N SER A 600 -29.94 1.31 -33.25
CA SER A 600 -30.48 1.92 -34.46
C SER A 600 -30.91 0.80 -35.42
N TYR A 601 -32.14 0.30 -35.26
CA TYR A 601 -32.81 -0.49 -36.28
C TYR A 601 -33.95 0.34 -36.90
N SER A 602 -33.92 0.42 -38.24
CA SER A 602 -34.96 0.90 -39.18
C SER A 602 -35.20 2.42 -39.32
N LYS A 603 -34.51 3.01 -40.30
CA LYS A 603 -35.21 3.83 -41.31
C LYS A 603 -36.22 2.91 -42.01
N GLY A 604 -37.52 3.09 -41.73
CA GLY A 604 -38.59 2.49 -42.51
C GLY A 604 -39.69 1.79 -41.71
N ALA A 605 -40.59 2.57 -41.12
CA ALA A 605 -42.04 2.27 -41.08
C ALA A 605 -42.78 3.51 -40.55
N LEU A 606 -43.79 3.94 -41.29
CA LEU A 606 -44.64 5.08 -41.00
C LEU A 606 -45.57 4.85 -39.80
N ASN A 607 -45.89 5.95 -39.12
CA ASN A 607 -47.12 6.26 -38.40
C ASN A 607 -47.64 5.24 -37.35
N SER A 608 -47.45 5.58 -36.07
CA SER A 608 -48.57 5.59 -35.13
C SER A 608 -48.40 6.70 -34.10
N ASN A 609 -49.37 7.61 -34.05
CA ASN A 609 -49.52 8.61 -33.01
C ASN A 609 -49.93 7.89 -31.71
N SER A 610 -49.03 7.88 -30.72
CA SER A 610 -49.42 7.81 -29.32
C SER A 610 -48.60 8.83 -28.54
N GLN A 611 -49.24 9.97 -28.27
CA GLN A 611 -48.76 10.96 -27.30
C GLN A 611 -48.76 10.32 -25.91
N GLY A 612 -47.60 9.82 -25.50
CA GLY A 612 -47.25 9.54 -24.12
C GLY A 612 -45.96 10.28 -23.80
N ARG A 613 -46.10 11.49 -23.22
CA ARG A 613 -45.00 12.34 -22.74
C ARG A 613 -44.24 11.59 -21.62
N SER A 614 -43.25 10.78 -21.95
CA SER A 614 -42.17 10.45 -21.00
C SER A 614 -41.14 11.57 -21.07
N LYS A 615 -40.87 12.18 -19.92
CA LYS A 615 -39.80 13.17 -19.79
C LYS A 615 -38.48 12.47 -20.12
N GLU A 616 -37.95 12.70 -21.32
CA GLU A 616 -36.53 12.45 -21.62
C GLU A 616 -35.72 13.34 -20.67
N SER A 617 -35.32 12.78 -19.53
CA SER A 617 -34.25 13.35 -18.73
C SER A 617 -33.01 13.34 -19.61
N ASN A 618 -32.47 14.51 -19.93
CA ASN A 618 -31.13 14.68 -20.47
C ASN A 618 -30.10 14.13 -19.45
N SER A 619 -30.04 12.81 -19.23
CA SER A 619 -29.05 12.20 -18.36
C SER A 619 -27.75 12.09 -19.16
N ILE A 620 -26.74 12.80 -18.70
CA ILE A 620 -25.38 12.66 -19.21
C ILE A 620 -25.00 11.17 -19.05
N PRO A 621 -24.51 10.48 -20.09
CA PRO A 621 -24.10 9.08 -19.98
C PRO A 621 -23.09 8.93 -18.83
N ALA A 622 -23.25 7.88 -18.02
CA ALA A 622 -22.31 7.61 -16.94
C ALA A 622 -20.88 7.48 -17.50
N LYS A 623 -19.91 7.88 -16.68
CA LYS A 623 -18.49 7.73 -17.00
C LYS A 623 -18.11 6.27 -17.20
N SER A 624 -17.11 6.04 -18.04
CA SER A 624 -16.69 4.70 -18.41
C SER A 624 -16.13 3.91 -17.23
N GLU A 625 -15.48 4.59 -16.28
CA GLU A 625 -14.97 4.00 -15.04
C GLU A 625 -16.12 3.51 -14.14
N ILE A 626 -17.21 4.27 -14.04
CA ILE A 626 -18.41 3.88 -13.27
C ILE A 626 -19.03 2.61 -13.88
N LEU A 627 -19.20 2.58 -15.20
CA LEU A 627 -19.74 1.42 -15.90
C LEU A 627 -18.85 0.18 -15.72
N MET A 628 -17.54 0.36 -15.68
CA MET A 628 -16.60 -0.73 -15.40
C MET A 628 -16.78 -1.28 -13.99
N ASN A 629 -16.85 -0.41 -12.98
CA ASN A 629 -17.05 -0.82 -11.59
C ASN A 629 -18.37 -1.56 -11.38
N ILE A 630 -19.45 -1.09 -12.01
CA ILE A 630 -20.74 -1.80 -11.97
C ILE A 630 -20.59 -3.19 -12.62
N CYS A 631 -19.98 -3.28 -13.79
CA CYS A 631 -19.77 -4.56 -14.47
C CYS A 631 -18.90 -5.53 -13.65
N GLU A 632 -17.89 -5.01 -12.94
CA GLU A 632 -17.04 -5.78 -12.03
C GLU A 632 -17.81 -6.29 -10.81
N LEU A 633 -18.62 -5.45 -10.16
CA LEU A 633 -19.49 -5.86 -9.07
C LEU A 633 -20.47 -6.96 -9.51
N LEU A 634 -21.02 -6.85 -10.72
CA LEU A 634 -21.92 -7.85 -11.27
C LEU A 634 -21.20 -9.17 -11.56
N CYS A 635 -19.94 -9.13 -12.05
CA CYS A 635 -19.11 -10.34 -12.17
C CYS A 635 -18.85 -10.98 -10.80
N PHE A 636 -18.52 -10.17 -9.78
CA PHE A 636 -18.35 -10.62 -8.40
C PHE A 636 -19.61 -11.32 -7.90
N CYS A 637 -20.78 -10.69 -8.09
CA CYS A 637 -22.07 -11.29 -7.76
C CYS A 637 -22.23 -12.66 -8.44
N VAL A 638 -21.91 -12.79 -9.74
CA VAL A 638 -21.99 -14.05 -10.51
C VAL A 638 -21.25 -15.20 -9.85
N VAL A 639 -20.07 -14.90 -9.31
CA VAL A 639 -19.22 -15.90 -8.65
C VAL A 639 -19.71 -16.21 -7.24
N HIS A 640 -20.06 -15.20 -6.44
CA HIS A 640 -20.31 -15.34 -5.01
C HIS A 640 -21.77 -15.70 -4.66
N HIS A 641 -22.76 -15.42 -5.51
CA HIS A 641 -24.19 -15.59 -5.20
C HIS A 641 -24.94 -16.50 -6.18
N PRO A 642 -24.50 -17.76 -6.37
CA PRO A 642 -24.99 -18.62 -7.45
C PRO A 642 -26.51 -18.87 -7.42
N TYR A 643 -27.15 -18.81 -6.25
CA TYR A 643 -28.59 -18.99 -6.13
C TYR A 643 -29.40 -17.73 -6.49
N ARG A 644 -29.00 -16.55 -5.99
CA ARG A 644 -29.74 -15.29 -6.19
C ARG A 644 -29.71 -14.80 -7.64
N ILE A 645 -28.66 -15.15 -8.37
CA ILE A 645 -28.53 -14.79 -9.79
C ILE A 645 -29.53 -15.52 -10.67
N LYS A 646 -29.86 -16.77 -10.34
CA LYS A 646 -30.88 -17.51 -11.10
C LYS A 646 -32.20 -16.75 -11.07
N CYS A 647 -32.65 -16.30 -9.91
CA CYS A 647 -33.92 -15.59 -9.81
C CYS A 647 -33.81 -14.17 -10.38
N SER A 648 -32.83 -13.39 -9.94
CA SER A 648 -32.82 -11.94 -10.22
C SER A 648 -32.42 -11.59 -11.66
N PHE A 649 -31.43 -12.30 -12.24
CA PHE A 649 -30.95 -11.98 -13.58
C PHE A 649 -31.88 -12.50 -14.68
N LEU A 650 -32.61 -13.60 -14.40
CA LEU A 650 -33.62 -14.13 -15.31
C LEU A 650 -34.91 -13.31 -15.32
N ILE A 651 -35.35 -12.81 -14.15
CA ILE A 651 -36.60 -12.04 -14.04
C ILE A 651 -36.46 -10.64 -14.64
N ASN A 652 -35.32 -9.97 -14.43
CA ASN A 652 -35.16 -8.55 -14.79
C ASN A 652 -34.48 -8.31 -16.15
N ASN A 653 -34.27 -9.36 -16.96
CA ASN A 653 -33.49 -9.31 -18.21
C ASN A 653 -32.13 -8.59 -18.05
N ALA A 654 -31.49 -8.78 -16.88
CA ALA A 654 -30.29 -8.04 -16.52
C ALA A 654 -29.13 -8.34 -17.48
N ILE A 655 -29.01 -9.59 -17.94
CA ILE A 655 -27.95 -10.01 -18.87
C ILE A 655 -28.03 -9.22 -20.17
N GLU A 656 -29.22 -9.06 -20.75
CA GLU A 656 -29.40 -8.30 -21.99
C GLU A 656 -29.07 -6.81 -21.80
N LYS A 657 -29.50 -6.22 -20.67
CA LYS A 657 -29.20 -4.83 -20.32
C LYS A 657 -27.69 -4.62 -20.16
N ILE A 658 -26.98 -5.52 -19.48
CA ILE A 658 -25.52 -5.45 -19.28
C ILE A 658 -24.78 -5.58 -20.62
N LEU A 659 -25.25 -6.47 -21.49
CA LEU A 659 -24.70 -6.65 -22.84
C LEU A 659 -24.84 -5.41 -23.73
N THR A 660 -25.60 -4.39 -23.35
CA THR A 660 -25.58 -3.10 -24.07
C THR A 660 -24.22 -2.40 -24.01
N LEU A 661 -23.34 -2.78 -23.08
CA LEU A 661 -21.94 -2.34 -23.02
C LEU A 661 -21.15 -2.67 -24.29
N THR A 662 -21.54 -3.68 -25.07
CA THR A 662 -20.89 -3.97 -26.37
C THR A 662 -21.01 -2.82 -27.36
N ARG A 663 -21.97 -1.91 -27.16
CA ARG A 663 -22.23 -0.74 -28.01
C ARG A 663 -21.39 0.49 -27.63
N ARG A 664 -20.61 0.42 -26.55
CA ARG A 664 -19.73 1.50 -26.11
C ARG A 664 -18.51 1.59 -27.04
N LYS A 665 -17.99 2.81 -27.19
CA LYS A 665 -16.79 3.05 -28.02
C LYS A 665 -15.53 2.55 -27.32
N GLU A 666 -15.55 2.57 -25.99
CA GLU A 666 -14.47 2.18 -25.11
C GLU A 666 -14.27 0.66 -25.15
N ARG A 667 -13.17 0.22 -25.77
CA ARG A 667 -12.92 -1.22 -25.99
C ARG A 667 -12.79 -2.02 -24.71
N PHE A 668 -12.30 -1.42 -23.62
CA PHE A 668 -12.21 -2.10 -22.32
C PHE A 668 -13.60 -2.45 -21.74
N LEU A 669 -14.63 -1.63 -21.97
CA LEU A 669 -16.01 -1.92 -21.55
C LEU A 669 -16.62 -3.06 -22.38
N VAL A 670 -16.32 -3.09 -23.68
CA VAL A 670 -16.72 -4.19 -24.55
C VAL A 670 -16.09 -5.50 -24.06
N VAL A 671 -14.77 -5.50 -23.76
CA VAL A 671 -14.10 -6.67 -23.17
C VAL A 671 -14.70 -7.06 -21.82
N ALA A 672 -15.06 -6.09 -20.98
CA ALA A 672 -15.73 -6.35 -19.71
C ALA A 672 -17.07 -7.09 -19.89
N SER A 673 -17.85 -6.76 -20.93
CA SER A 673 -19.09 -7.49 -21.25
C SER A 673 -18.84 -8.93 -21.72
N VAL A 674 -17.75 -9.18 -22.45
CA VAL A 674 -17.32 -10.54 -22.82
C VAL A 674 -16.91 -11.33 -21.59
N ARG A 675 -16.12 -10.71 -20.69
CA ARG A 675 -15.72 -11.29 -19.41
C ARG A 675 -16.95 -11.63 -18.56
N PHE A 676 -17.92 -10.72 -18.47
CA PHE A 676 -19.17 -10.96 -17.75
C PHE A 676 -19.94 -12.16 -18.28
N MET A 677 -20.11 -12.27 -19.61
CA MET A 677 -20.74 -13.45 -20.22
C MET A 677 -19.95 -14.73 -19.96
N ARG A 678 -18.62 -14.65 -20.04
CA ARG A 678 -17.73 -15.76 -19.71
C ARG A 678 -17.96 -16.23 -18.27
N THR A 679 -18.05 -15.32 -17.30
CA THR A 679 -18.30 -15.61 -15.89
C THR A 679 -19.67 -16.27 -15.67
N ILE A 680 -20.72 -15.82 -16.36
CA ILE A 680 -22.05 -16.48 -16.29
C ILE A 680 -21.96 -17.91 -16.81
N ILE A 681 -21.33 -18.10 -17.97
CA ILE A 681 -21.20 -19.41 -18.61
C ILE A 681 -20.34 -20.36 -17.76
N SER A 682 -19.33 -19.86 -17.03
CA SER A 682 -18.53 -20.68 -16.10
C SER A 682 -19.35 -21.36 -15.02
N ARG A 683 -20.54 -20.83 -14.69
CA ARG A 683 -21.41 -21.43 -13.66
C ARG A 683 -22.01 -22.75 -14.09
N ASN A 684 -22.06 -23.03 -15.40
CA ASN A 684 -22.63 -24.23 -15.98
C ASN A 684 -24.04 -24.55 -15.44
N ASP A 685 -24.87 -23.52 -15.26
CA ASP A 685 -26.26 -23.68 -14.80
C ASP A 685 -27.22 -23.82 -15.98
N GLU A 686 -27.99 -24.90 -16.02
CA GLU A 686 -28.84 -25.23 -17.17
C GLU A 686 -29.93 -24.19 -17.44
N HIS A 687 -30.49 -23.53 -16.42
CA HIS A 687 -31.51 -22.49 -16.62
C HIS A 687 -30.91 -21.23 -17.25
N LEU A 688 -29.72 -20.80 -16.78
CA LEU A 688 -28.99 -19.68 -17.37
C LEU A 688 -28.55 -19.99 -18.81
N LEU A 689 -28.01 -21.18 -19.06
CA LEU A 689 -27.61 -21.61 -20.40
C LEU A 689 -28.81 -21.63 -21.37
N ARG A 690 -29.95 -22.19 -20.95
CA ARG A 690 -31.19 -22.17 -21.75
C ARG A 690 -31.68 -20.76 -22.02
N HIS A 691 -31.60 -19.86 -21.05
CA HIS A 691 -31.97 -18.45 -21.25
C HIS A 691 -31.05 -17.74 -22.24
N ILE A 692 -29.72 -18.00 -22.18
CA ILE A 692 -28.74 -17.47 -23.14
C ILE A 692 -29.09 -17.89 -24.56
N VAL A 693 -29.39 -19.17 -24.77
CA VAL A 693 -29.78 -19.71 -26.09
C VAL A 693 -31.12 -19.11 -26.54
N LYS A 694 -32.16 -19.19 -25.70
CA LYS A 694 -33.52 -18.75 -26.03
C LYS A 694 -33.60 -17.28 -26.44
N ASN A 695 -32.83 -16.42 -25.77
CA ASN A 695 -32.84 -14.98 -26.00
C ASN A 695 -31.69 -14.49 -26.90
N ASN A 696 -30.92 -15.41 -27.49
CA ASN A 696 -29.83 -15.11 -28.42
C ASN A 696 -28.77 -14.16 -27.81
N LEU A 697 -28.41 -14.35 -26.53
CA LEU A 697 -27.62 -13.38 -25.76
C LEU A 697 -26.14 -13.33 -26.15
N LEU A 698 -25.61 -14.30 -26.90
CA LEU A 698 -24.25 -14.20 -27.46
C LEU A 698 -24.18 -13.34 -28.73
N LYS A 699 -25.31 -12.98 -29.34
CA LYS A 699 -25.35 -12.19 -30.58
C LYS A 699 -24.55 -10.88 -30.50
N PRO A 700 -24.72 -10.02 -29.47
CA PRO A 700 -23.99 -8.75 -29.40
C PRO A 700 -22.47 -8.93 -29.32
N ILE A 701 -21.99 -10.05 -28.76
CA ILE A 701 -20.56 -10.37 -28.67
C ILE A 701 -20.03 -10.78 -30.05
N ILE A 702 -20.76 -11.66 -30.75
CA ILE A 702 -20.37 -12.12 -32.08
C ILE A 702 -20.41 -10.97 -33.10
N GLU A 703 -21.39 -10.08 -33.00
CA GLU A 703 -21.48 -8.88 -33.86
C GLU A 703 -20.23 -7.99 -33.69
N VAL A 704 -19.85 -7.68 -32.44
CA VAL A 704 -18.69 -6.82 -32.17
C VAL A 704 -17.36 -7.53 -32.49
N PHE A 705 -17.30 -8.86 -32.40
CA PHE A 705 -16.17 -9.64 -32.92
C PHE A 705 -16.05 -9.50 -34.44
N CYS A 706 -17.17 -9.59 -35.17
CA CYS A 706 -17.19 -9.41 -36.62
C CYS A 706 -16.81 -7.98 -37.04
N GLU A 707 -17.33 -6.96 -36.34
CA GLU A 707 -16.97 -5.56 -36.56
C GLU A 707 -15.50 -5.26 -36.28
N ASN A 708 -14.88 -6.00 -35.34
CA ASN A 708 -13.46 -5.88 -35.07
C ASN A 708 -12.58 -6.40 -36.22
N GLY A 709 -13.11 -7.31 -37.05
CA GLY A 709 -12.39 -7.94 -38.15
C GLY A 709 -11.12 -8.65 -37.67
N ASN A 710 -10.05 -8.58 -38.47
CA ASN A 710 -8.79 -9.31 -38.22
C ASN A 710 -7.85 -8.59 -37.24
N ARG A 711 -8.32 -7.59 -36.49
CA ARG A 711 -7.48 -6.86 -35.53
C ARG A 711 -7.22 -7.71 -34.30
N TYR A 712 -5.99 -8.19 -34.15
CA TYR A 712 -5.57 -8.91 -32.95
C TYR A 712 -5.43 -7.95 -31.76
N ASN A 713 -6.41 -7.98 -30.86
CA ASN A 713 -6.47 -7.16 -29.66
C ASN A 713 -7.18 -7.93 -28.54
N MET A 714 -7.30 -7.31 -27.37
CA MET A 714 -7.89 -7.94 -26.18
C MET A 714 -9.35 -8.42 -26.40
N LEU A 715 -10.13 -7.72 -27.22
CA LEU A 715 -11.47 -8.15 -27.60
C LEU A 715 -11.42 -9.42 -28.45
N HIS A 716 -10.56 -9.46 -29.45
CA HIS A 716 -10.38 -10.62 -30.31
C HIS A 716 -9.96 -11.85 -29.48
N SER A 717 -8.93 -11.70 -28.63
CA SER A 717 -8.48 -12.77 -27.74
C SER A 717 -9.55 -13.18 -26.72
N GLY A 718 -10.29 -12.23 -26.14
CA GLY A 718 -11.34 -12.52 -25.15
C GLY A 718 -12.52 -13.29 -25.73
N VAL A 719 -12.94 -12.98 -26.96
CA VAL A 719 -14.02 -13.76 -27.62
C VAL A 719 -13.53 -15.16 -28.00
N LEU A 720 -12.30 -15.30 -28.48
CA LEU A 720 -11.73 -16.62 -28.79
C LEU A 720 -11.57 -17.48 -27.53
N GLU A 721 -11.14 -16.91 -26.40
CA GLU A 721 -11.09 -17.61 -25.10
C GLU A 721 -12.49 -18.05 -24.68
N LEU A 722 -13.51 -17.20 -24.81
CA LEU A 722 -14.89 -17.56 -24.49
C LEU A 722 -15.38 -18.75 -25.32
N LEU A 723 -15.16 -18.74 -26.64
CA LEU A 723 -15.53 -19.83 -27.54
C LEU A 723 -14.76 -21.12 -27.21
N GLU A 724 -13.47 -20.99 -26.92
CA GLU A 724 -12.61 -22.09 -26.54
C GLU A 724 -13.03 -22.70 -25.20
N TYR A 725 -13.45 -21.89 -24.24
CA TYR A 725 -14.00 -22.36 -22.98
C TYR A 725 -15.28 -23.18 -23.20
N ILE A 726 -16.25 -22.65 -23.96
CA ILE A 726 -17.50 -23.35 -24.28
C ILE A 726 -17.21 -24.73 -24.89
N ARG A 727 -16.20 -24.79 -25.78
CA ARG A 727 -15.74 -26.03 -26.41
C ARG A 727 -15.10 -26.99 -25.41
N LYS A 728 -14.14 -26.51 -24.59
CA LYS A 728 -13.38 -27.34 -23.63
C LYS A 728 -14.27 -27.89 -22.52
N ASP A 729 -15.17 -27.06 -22.00
CA ASP A 729 -16.13 -27.42 -20.93
C ASP A 729 -17.33 -28.22 -21.49
N ASN A 730 -17.32 -28.52 -22.80
CA ASN A 730 -18.28 -29.39 -23.47
C ASN A 730 -19.75 -28.96 -23.28
N LEU A 731 -20.01 -27.65 -23.33
CA LEU A 731 -21.35 -27.07 -23.15
C LEU A 731 -22.19 -27.28 -24.42
N LYS A 732 -22.69 -28.50 -24.62
CA LYS A 732 -23.35 -28.97 -25.85
C LYS A 732 -24.41 -28.01 -26.40
N SER A 733 -25.31 -27.52 -25.53
CA SER A 733 -26.39 -26.60 -25.91
C SER A 733 -25.87 -25.30 -26.50
N LEU A 734 -24.77 -24.76 -25.95
CA LEU A 734 -24.12 -23.56 -26.46
C LEU A 734 -23.31 -23.81 -27.74
N VAL A 735 -22.66 -24.98 -27.85
CA VAL A 735 -21.93 -25.37 -29.08
C VAL A 735 -22.89 -25.44 -30.27
N ILE A 736 -24.03 -26.12 -30.11
CA ILE A 736 -25.08 -26.21 -31.12
C ILE A 736 -25.59 -24.82 -31.49
N TYR A 737 -26.04 -24.07 -30.49
CA TYR A 737 -26.55 -22.72 -30.67
C TYR A 737 -25.57 -21.79 -31.42
N LEU A 738 -24.28 -21.81 -31.06
CA LEU A 738 -23.26 -20.96 -31.69
C LEU A 738 -23.06 -21.28 -33.17
N VAL A 739 -22.94 -22.56 -33.52
CA VAL A 739 -22.68 -22.98 -34.90
C VAL A 739 -23.93 -22.82 -35.77
N GLU A 740 -25.10 -23.24 -35.29
CA GLU A 740 -26.34 -23.13 -36.06
C GLU A 740 -26.75 -21.67 -36.29
N THR A 741 -26.62 -20.82 -35.28
CA THR A 741 -27.08 -19.43 -35.36
C THR A 741 -26.08 -18.50 -36.06
N PHE A 742 -24.77 -18.72 -35.87
CA PHE A 742 -23.73 -17.77 -36.31
C PHE A 742 -22.76 -18.33 -37.35
N SER A 743 -23.04 -19.49 -37.96
CA SER A 743 -22.18 -20.09 -39.01
C SER A 743 -21.70 -19.10 -40.07
N GLU A 744 -22.60 -18.32 -40.67
CA GLU A 744 -22.27 -17.32 -41.70
C GLU A 744 -21.33 -16.21 -41.21
N HIS A 745 -21.46 -15.82 -39.95
CA HIS A 745 -20.60 -14.81 -39.33
C HIS A 745 -19.20 -15.39 -39.03
N LEU A 746 -19.15 -16.62 -38.52
CA LEU A 746 -17.92 -17.32 -38.14
C LEU A 746 -17.11 -17.82 -39.33
N LYS A 747 -17.74 -18.09 -40.49
CA LYS A 747 -17.06 -18.52 -41.74
C LYS A 747 -15.88 -17.63 -42.11
N ARG A 748 -16.02 -16.31 -41.92
CA ARG A 748 -14.97 -15.31 -42.25
C ARG A 748 -13.69 -15.46 -41.43
N PHE A 749 -13.76 -16.18 -40.32
CA PHE A 749 -12.67 -16.37 -39.36
C PHE A 749 -12.23 -17.84 -39.24
N GLU A 750 -12.59 -18.69 -40.21
CA GLU A 750 -12.24 -20.11 -40.23
C GLU A 750 -10.73 -20.39 -40.21
N TYR A 751 -9.89 -19.41 -40.53
CA TYR A 751 -8.44 -19.57 -40.41
C TYR A 751 -7.96 -19.62 -38.94
N LEU A 752 -8.82 -19.27 -37.97
CA LEU A 752 -8.50 -19.30 -36.55
C LEU A 752 -8.76 -20.69 -35.96
N GLY A 753 -7.75 -21.27 -35.30
CA GLY A 753 -7.81 -22.63 -34.75
C GLY A 753 -8.97 -22.87 -33.77
N SER A 754 -9.31 -21.90 -32.90
CA SER A 754 -10.43 -22.04 -31.96
C SER A 754 -11.79 -22.18 -32.66
N ILE A 755 -11.98 -21.53 -33.83
CA ILE A 755 -13.24 -21.60 -34.59
C ILE A 755 -13.33 -22.93 -35.34
N GLN A 756 -12.22 -23.40 -35.92
CA GLN A 756 -12.16 -24.74 -36.52
C GLN A 756 -12.46 -25.82 -35.48
N ALA A 757 -11.82 -25.73 -34.31
CA ALA A 757 -12.02 -26.67 -33.22
C ALA A 757 -13.47 -26.67 -32.70
N LEU A 758 -14.12 -25.50 -32.65
CA LEU A 758 -15.53 -25.38 -32.27
C LEU A 758 -16.46 -26.10 -33.29
N LYS A 759 -16.19 -25.96 -34.60
CA LYS A 759 -16.95 -26.66 -35.65
C LYS A 759 -16.79 -28.18 -35.59
N ILE A 760 -15.56 -28.66 -35.44
CA ILE A 760 -15.28 -30.09 -35.25
C ILE A 760 -16.06 -30.63 -34.04
N LYS A 761 -16.09 -29.85 -32.95
CA LYS A 761 -16.85 -30.22 -31.75
C LYS A 761 -18.36 -30.27 -32.00
N TYR A 762 -18.90 -29.35 -32.78
CA TYR A 762 -20.30 -29.36 -33.19
C TYR A 762 -20.65 -30.61 -33.99
N ASP A 763 -19.82 -30.99 -34.97
CA ASP A 763 -20.05 -32.21 -35.75
C ASP A 763 -20.08 -33.43 -34.83
N GLN A 764 -19.11 -33.54 -33.91
CA GLN A 764 -19.08 -34.63 -32.92
C GLN A 764 -20.34 -34.72 -32.06
N VAL A 765 -20.88 -33.58 -31.61
CA VAL A 765 -22.10 -33.53 -30.79
C VAL A 765 -23.33 -33.90 -31.64
N SER A 766 -23.42 -33.35 -32.86
CA SER A 766 -24.55 -33.57 -33.78
C SER A 766 -24.66 -35.02 -34.24
N TYR A 767 -23.53 -35.67 -34.57
CA TYR A 767 -23.50 -37.10 -34.92
C TYR A 767 -23.94 -38.00 -33.75
N LEU A 768 -23.57 -37.64 -32.53
CA LEU A 768 -23.94 -38.41 -31.34
C LEU A 768 -25.46 -38.31 -31.06
N ASP A 769 -26.04 -37.13 -31.20
CA ASP A 769 -27.49 -36.93 -31.03
C ASP A 769 -28.29 -37.63 -32.13
N LEU A 770 -27.82 -37.60 -33.39
CA LEU A 770 -28.42 -38.35 -34.50
C LEU A 770 -28.36 -39.87 -34.24
N TYR A 771 -27.21 -40.38 -33.77
CA TYR A 771 -27.01 -41.80 -33.47
C TYR A 771 -27.91 -42.27 -32.31
N ILE A 772 -28.07 -41.47 -31.26
CA ILE A 772 -28.96 -41.77 -30.13
C ILE A 772 -30.43 -41.74 -30.59
N CYS A 773 -30.84 -40.74 -31.38
CA CYS A 773 -32.20 -40.60 -31.87
C CYS A 773 -32.61 -41.75 -32.81
N VAL A 774 -31.72 -42.16 -33.71
CA VAL A 774 -31.94 -43.31 -34.62
C VAL A 774 -32.05 -44.61 -33.82
N ASN A 775 -31.17 -44.84 -32.84
CA ASN A 775 -31.23 -46.06 -32.00
C ASN A 775 -32.43 -46.09 -31.05
N SER A 776 -32.89 -44.95 -30.54
CA SER A 776 -34.10 -44.86 -29.70
C SER A 776 -35.37 -45.09 -30.54
N SER A 777 -35.40 -44.58 -31.77
CA SER A 777 -36.49 -44.83 -32.72
C SER A 777 -36.52 -46.30 -33.18
N LEU A 778 -35.37 -46.89 -33.47
CA LEU A 778 -35.24 -48.33 -33.79
C LEU A 778 -35.66 -49.22 -32.62
N LYS A 779 -35.28 -48.87 -31.38
CA LYS A 779 -35.76 -49.58 -30.18
C LYS A 779 -37.28 -49.47 -30.01
N SER A 780 -37.86 -48.30 -30.26
CA SER A 780 -39.30 -48.10 -30.18
C SER A 780 -40.05 -48.88 -31.27
N LEU A 781 -39.47 -48.99 -32.47
CA LEU A 781 -39.98 -49.81 -33.57
C LEU A 781 -39.83 -51.32 -33.37
N MET A 782 -38.89 -51.75 -32.53
CA MET A 782 -38.71 -53.15 -32.14
C MET A 782 -39.58 -53.58 -30.95
N ILE A 783 -40.09 -52.61 -30.18
CA ILE A 783 -40.98 -52.84 -29.02
C ILE A 783 -42.47 -52.77 -29.43
N ALA A 784 -42.78 -52.04 -30.51
CA ALA A 784 -44.08 -52.09 -31.21
C ALA A 784 -44.13 -53.30 -32.16
#